data_AF-A0A5C7Q5F5-F1
#
_entry.id   AF-A0A5C7Q5F5-F1
#
_cell.length_a   1.000
_cell.length_b   1.000
_cell.length_c   1.000
_cell.angle_alpha   90.00
_cell.angle_beta   90.00
_cell.angle_gamma   90.00
#
_symmetry.space_group_name_H-M   'P 1'
#
loop_
_entity.id
_entity.type
_entity.pdbx_description
1 polymer ?
#
loop_
_entity_poly.entity_id
_entity_poly.type
_entity_poly.pdbx_seq_one_letter_code
_entity_poly.pdbx_strand_id
1 'polypeptide(L)'
;MSFKDANQVWNVVDAIRQAGVIRSRNRARINSVFNGDPPYTPEEARANNIDTNVNFLEGTRIIHQSRQQFTNAFMQPANYFTVSLDFGPTFKRDTWGRIITKRLNRTLKRSMKYGATLENQFASSVLHGIGAATWTRKVDWCPMARGIDDLMIPTNTLQSLENLNHFGVKISFTAADLVRILATPNHDPGWNDQLIKSIIPVLLRRQTTANNAEDQYDWTNYEKIVEDWKQSSAYWGSDAIPVAWCYDFYYLDTNVNEGEPQWRRKIILDRQMTGFSDIEQKYRSEFLYDGKQKEYGKTVEQLSHFQFADGAVVPPFKIWSIRSLGYLMYAVCNLQNRIRCKFTDATFESMLWYFRNVSEGDEERLGMITLKHLGIIPQGVDFVKGTDRHTIDPNLVQGYISGMRELMAESAASYVQDVEQRGNTPPSATQIIAQVNNANALIGTMLTRAYTLQTPGYREVARRFTKLDIPDCKSFREDCMAEGVPKMVFDKFDGWNIEPERVLGNGNKMMKIAQADRLMGIRSALPPATQPLVTRMFIEATTDDPAMADKLQPVEDVTPTMSSQLAGLAWGTLIDSKPVPLASNVNLIEFAVALLALLEMDLQQIQKSGQLPDARRVLGLSNVHDTIEAIAMQVSQDEGNKEIADEIISELEQAAELIKQFAKGIQEQQAAASQSSQLDPETQAKIQAILIQATTKAKISEANAEMKRQQKEMAFVQDQARKNASLESEIATEDIRTKAEIARAALQPPTPQQ
;
A
#
# COMPACT_ATOMS: atom_id res chain seq x y z
N MET A 1 -2.69 -39.67 -17.27
CA MET A 1 -1.83 -40.49 -16.38
C MET A 1 -2.72 -40.95 -15.24
N SER A 2 -2.81 -42.25 -14.95
CA SER A 2 -3.66 -42.72 -13.84
C SER A 2 -2.81 -43.19 -12.66
N PHE A 3 -2.78 -42.44 -11.57
CA PHE A 3 -2.16 -42.84 -10.30
C PHE A 3 -3.10 -43.76 -9.52
N LYS A 4 -3.18 -45.03 -9.92
CA LYS A 4 -4.16 -45.98 -9.36
C LYS A 4 -3.73 -46.52 -7.99
N ASP A 5 -2.44 -46.68 -7.76
CA ASP A 5 -1.90 -47.28 -6.53
C ASP A 5 -1.18 -46.25 -5.65
N ALA A 6 -1.36 -46.33 -4.32
CA ALA A 6 -0.69 -45.42 -3.39
C ALA A 6 0.84 -45.57 -3.44
N ASN A 7 1.34 -46.76 -3.80
CA ASN A 7 2.76 -47.02 -4.02
C ASN A 7 3.34 -46.19 -5.17
N GLN A 8 2.58 -45.99 -6.25
CA GLN A 8 3.04 -45.18 -7.38
C GLN A 8 3.15 -43.70 -6.97
N VAL A 9 2.16 -43.20 -6.24
CA VAL A 9 2.19 -41.83 -5.70
C VAL A 9 3.37 -41.65 -4.75
N TRP A 10 3.59 -42.60 -3.84
CA TRP A 10 4.74 -42.58 -2.94
C TRP A 10 6.07 -42.53 -3.69
N ASN A 11 6.27 -43.37 -4.71
CA ASN A 11 7.52 -43.40 -5.46
C ASN A 11 7.82 -42.07 -6.16
N VAL A 12 6.79 -41.40 -6.69
CA VAL A 12 6.94 -40.07 -7.32
C VAL A 12 7.26 -39.01 -6.26
N VAL A 13 6.52 -38.99 -5.15
CA VAL A 13 6.74 -38.07 -4.04
C VAL A 13 8.16 -38.23 -3.46
N ASP A 14 8.60 -39.47 -3.22
CA ASP A 14 9.92 -39.75 -2.67
C ASP A 14 11.04 -39.35 -3.64
N ALA A 15 10.87 -39.57 -4.95
CA ALA A 15 11.83 -39.10 -5.94
C ALA A 15 11.97 -37.57 -5.96
N ILE A 16 10.85 -36.83 -5.87
CA ILE A 16 10.86 -35.36 -5.78
C ILE A 16 11.55 -34.90 -4.48
N ARG A 17 11.26 -35.58 -3.37
CA ARG A 17 11.85 -35.30 -2.05
C ARG A 17 13.37 -35.51 -2.05
N GLN A 18 13.84 -36.64 -2.57
CA GLN A 18 15.28 -36.93 -2.69
C GLN A 18 16.00 -35.89 -3.57
N ALA A 19 15.40 -35.48 -4.69
CA ALA A 19 15.94 -34.40 -5.52
C ALA A 19 15.92 -33.02 -4.81
N GLY A 20 15.07 -32.84 -3.80
CA GLY A 20 14.92 -31.64 -3.00
C GLY A 20 16.04 -31.38 -1.99
N VAL A 21 16.76 -32.42 -1.56
CA VAL A 21 17.73 -32.37 -0.45
C VAL A 21 18.76 -31.26 -0.60
N ILE A 22 19.41 -31.16 -1.77
CA ILE A 22 20.46 -30.17 -2.04
C ILE A 22 19.88 -28.75 -2.00
N ARG A 23 18.67 -28.57 -2.55
CA ARG A 23 17.98 -27.27 -2.53
C ARG A 23 17.62 -26.87 -1.10
N SER A 24 17.16 -27.83 -0.30
CA SER A 24 16.80 -27.58 1.08
C SER A 24 18.00 -27.17 1.92
N ARG A 25 19.14 -27.84 1.75
CA ARG A 25 20.40 -27.46 2.42
C ARG A 25 20.82 -26.02 2.10
N ASN A 26 20.67 -25.58 0.86
CA ASN A 26 21.01 -24.21 0.48
C ASN A 26 20.04 -23.18 1.09
N ARG A 27 18.74 -23.47 1.14
CA ARG A 27 17.76 -22.59 1.77
C ARG A 27 17.92 -22.54 3.30
N ALA A 28 18.27 -23.66 3.94
CA ALA A 28 18.59 -23.69 5.37
C ALA A 28 19.76 -22.75 5.72
N ARG A 29 20.79 -22.67 4.86
CA ARG A 29 21.90 -21.70 5.02
C ARG A 29 21.45 -20.25 4.90
N ILE A 30 20.53 -19.97 3.98
CA ILE A 30 19.93 -18.63 3.86
C ILE A 30 19.17 -18.32 5.15
N ASN A 31 18.30 -19.24 5.60
CA ASN A 31 17.53 -19.08 6.83
C ASN A 31 18.42 -18.85 8.05
N SER A 32 19.55 -19.54 8.17
CA SER A 32 20.44 -19.37 9.32
C SER A 32 21.02 -17.95 9.38
N VAL A 33 21.50 -17.42 8.24
CA VAL A 33 22.06 -16.06 8.18
C VAL A 33 21.02 -15.00 8.50
N PHE A 34 19.81 -15.10 7.95
CA PHE A 34 18.76 -14.08 8.15
C PHE A 34 18.00 -14.21 9.48
N ASN A 35 18.03 -15.37 10.14
CA ASN A 35 17.48 -15.54 11.47
C ASN A 35 18.44 -15.17 12.61
N GLY A 36 19.68 -14.79 12.28
CA GLY A 36 20.65 -14.35 13.28
C GLY A 36 21.55 -15.46 13.81
N ASP A 37 21.61 -16.61 13.15
CA ASP A 37 22.53 -17.67 13.57
C ASP A 37 23.98 -17.22 13.36
N PRO A 38 24.92 -17.64 14.22
CA PRO A 38 26.32 -17.30 14.09
C PRO A 38 26.93 -17.76 12.74
N PRO A 39 27.87 -16.99 12.16
CA PRO A 39 28.44 -17.28 10.83
C PRO A 39 29.36 -18.51 10.78
N TYR A 40 29.82 -19.00 11.94
CA TYR A 40 30.63 -20.21 12.09
C TYR A 40 29.91 -21.22 12.97
N THR A 41 30.06 -22.50 12.66
CA THR A 41 29.61 -23.55 13.58
C THR A 41 30.49 -23.57 14.84
N PRO A 42 30.02 -24.13 15.98
CA PRO A 42 30.84 -24.24 17.18
C PRO A 42 32.14 -25.03 16.99
N GLU A 43 32.18 -25.93 16.01
CA GLU A 43 33.38 -26.69 15.64
C GLU A 43 34.33 -25.85 14.80
N GLU A 44 33.82 -25.12 13.80
CA GLU A 44 34.61 -24.20 12.99
C GLU A 44 35.19 -23.05 13.81
N ALA A 45 34.43 -22.51 14.76
CA ALA A 45 34.90 -21.47 15.67
C ALA A 45 36.06 -21.96 16.53
N ARG A 46 35.97 -23.20 17.06
CA ARG A 46 37.05 -23.84 17.81
C ARG A 46 38.28 -24.14 16.94
N ALA A 47 38.07 -24.67 15.74
CA ALA A 47 39.17 -25.00 14.84
C ALA A 47 39.95 -23.77 14.34
N ASN A 48 39.27 -22.63 14.19
CA ASN A 48 39.84 -21.38 13.67
C ASN A 48 40.16 -20.35 14.75
N ASN A 49 40.12 -20.74 16.04
CA ASN A 49 40.32 -19.87 17.21
C ASN A 49 39.54 -18.54 17.06
N ILE A 50 38.22 -18.65 16.93
CA ILE A 50 37.31 -17.50 16.82
C ILE A 50 36.62 -17.33 18.17
N ASP A 51 36.92 -16.25 18.86
CA ASP A 51 36.37 -15.97 20.19
C ASP A 51 34.99 -15.30 20.06
N THR A 52 34.85 -14.32 19.17
CA THR A 52 33.58 -13.64 18.90
C THR A 52 32.89 -14.27 17.70
N ASN A 53 31.82 -15.04 17.95
CA ASN A 53 31.00 -15.65 16.89
C ASN A 53 29.55 -15.16 16.99
N VAL A 54 29.26 -13.99 16.42
CA VAL A 54 27.94 -13.35 16.51
C VAL A 54 27.47 -12.85 15.14
N ASN A 55 26.15 -12.86 14.95
CA ASN A 55 25.49 -12.26 13.79
C ASN A 55 24.99 -10.86 14.15
N PHE A 56 25.35 -9.86 13.34
CA PHE A 56 25.02 -8.46 13.61
C PHE A 56 23.65 -8.03 13.06
N LEU A 57 22.89 -8.97 12.46
CA LEU A 57 21.51 -8.79 12.00
C LEU A 57 21.32 -7.71 10.91
N GLU A 58 22.38 -7.29 10.22
CA GLU A 58 22.27 -6.29 9.15
C GLU A 58 21.40 -6.81 7.99
N GLY A 59 21.64 -8.05 7.53
CA GLY A 59 20.81 -8.69 6.50
C GLY A 59 19.35 -8.88 6.95
N THR A 60 19.14 -9.27 8.21
CA THR A 60 17.80 -9.43 8.82
C THR A 60 17.02 -8.12 8.76
N ARG A 61 17.65 -6.99 9.08
CA ARG A 61 17.01 -5.66 9.01
C ARG A 61 16.58 -5.31 7.59
N ILE A 62 17.43 -5.56 6.59
CA ILE A 62 17.13 -5.25 5.17
C ILE A 62 15.97 -6.11 4.65
N ILE A 63 15.94 -7.40 4.98
CA ILE A 63 14.83 -8.29 4.61
C ILE A 63 13.53 -7.90 5.32
N HIS A 64 13.58 -7.52 6.61
CA HIS A 64 12.40 -7.02 7.31
C HIS A 64 11.84 -5.74 6.69
N GLN A 65 12.71 -4.80 6.30
CA GLN A 65 12.28 -3.58 5.59
C GLN A 65 11.64 -3.93 4.24
N SER A 66 12.24 -4.86 3.48
CA SER A 66 11.69 -5.32 2.20
C SER A 66 10.33 -6.00 2.38
N ARG A 67 10.18 -6.85 3.41
CA ARG A 67 8.90 -7.46 3.77
C ARG A 67 7.86 -6.41 4.14
N GLN A 68 8.24 -5.39 4.90
CA GLN A 68 7.35 -4.30 5.29
C GLN A 68 6.83 -3.53 4.07
N GLN A 69 7.65 -3.32 3.03
CA GLN A 69 7.20 -2.70 1.78
C GLN A 69 6.09 -3.54 1.10
N PHE A 70 6.27 -4.86 1.01
CA PHE A 70 5.22 -5.77 0.50
C PHE A 70 3.97 -5.73 1.37
N THR A 71 4.11 -5.83 2.70
CA THR A 71 2.97 -5.79 3.61
C THR A 71 2.20 -4.47 3.47
N ASN A 72 2.88 -3.32 3.43
CA ASN A 72 2.23 -2.03 3.24
C ASN A 72 1.54 -1.95 1.87
N ALA A 73 2.20 -2.40 0.80
CA ALA A 73 1.66 -2.36 -0.55
C ALA A 73 0.34 -3.15 -0.73
N PHE A 74 0.15 -4.25 0.01
CA PHE A 74 -1.05 -5.09 -0.11
C PHE A 74 -2.05 -4.93 1.03
N MET A 75 -1.62 -4.59 2.26
CA MET A 75 -2.50 -4.52 3.43
C MET A 75 -3.00 -3.11 3.75
N GLN A 76 -2.24 -2.07 3.39
CA GLN A 76 -2.60 -0.67 3.65
C GLN A 76 -3.80 -0.17 2.84
N PRO A 77 -3.95 -0.47 1.52
CA PRO A 77 -5.10 -0.03 0.71
C PRO A 77 -6.44 -0.27 1.37
N ALA A 78 -7.45 0.56 1.13
CA ALA A 78 -8.80 0.30 1.65
C ALA A 78 -9.36 -1.05 1.17
N ASN A 79 -9.12 -1.40 -0.09
CA ASN A 79 -9.51 -2.68 -0.69
C ASN A 79 -8.28 -3.44 -1.21
N TYR A 80 -8.33 -4.77 -1.19
CA TYR A 80 -7.29 -5.58 -1.83
C TYR A 80 -7.39 -5.53 -3.37
N PHE A 81 -8.60 -5.46 -3.89
CA PHE A 81 -8.89 -5.42 -5.31
C PHE A 81 -10.23 -4.74 -5.57
N THR A 82 -10.41 -4.23 -6.78
CA THR A 82 -11.67 -3.71 -7.30
C THR A 82 -12.32 -4.72 -8.24
N VAL A 83 -13.65 -4.74 -8.23
CA VAL A 83 -14.46 -5.59 -9.12
C VAL A 83 -15.25 -4.71 -10.07
N SER A 84 -15.02 -4.89 -11.37
CA SER A 84 -15.84 -4.32 -12.44
C SER A 84 -16.61 -5.43 -13.16
N LEU A 85 -17.79 -5.10 -13.69
CA LEU A 85 -18.69 -6.05 -14.34
C LEU A 85 -18.84 -5.75 -15.82
N ASP A 86 -18.67 -6.76 -16.67
CA ASP A 86 -18.76 -6.64 -18.13
C ASP A 86 -20.20 -6.77 -18.68
N PHE A 87 -21.17 -7.06 -17.81
CA PHE A 87 -22.55 -7.34 -18.18
C PHE A 87 -23.57 -6.57 -17.34
N GLY A 88 -24.75 -6.29 -17.93
CA GLY A 88 -25.84 -5.52 -17.31
C GLY A 88 -26.00 -4.12 -17.90
N PRO A 89 -26.88 -3.26 -17.36
CA PRO A 89 -27.01 -1.87 -17.80
C PRO A 89 -25.84 -1.01 -17.31
N THR A 90 -25.23 -0.20 -18.19
CA THR A 90 -24.00 0.59 -17.91
C THR A 90 -24.07 1.39 -16.60
N PHE A 91 -25.21 2.04 -16.34
CA PHE A 91 -25.42 2.84 -15.13
C PHE A 91 -25.51 2.03 -13.82
N LYS A 92 -25.82 0.72 -13.88
CA LYS A 92 -25.89 -0.14 -12.68
C LYS A 92 -24.64 -0.99 -12.49
N ARG A 93 -23.89 -1.26 -13.56
CA ARG A 93 -22.66 -2.07 -13.51
C ARG A 93 -21.68 -1.53 -12.47
N ASP A 94 -21.47 -0.22 -12.49
CA ASP A 94 -20.56 0.45 -11.58
C ASP A 94 -21.06 0.38 -10.12
N THR A 95 -22.36 0.63 -9.92
CA THR A 95 -22.98 0.50 -8.59
C THR A 95 -22.84 -0.92 -8.02
N TRP A 96 -23.11 -1.94 -8.84
CA TRP A 96 -22.98 -3.35 -8.43
C TRP A 96 -21.52 -3.73 -8.17
N GLY A 97 -20.60 -3.31 -9.03
CA GLY A 97 -19.16 -3.52 -8.85
C GLY A 97 -18.65 -2.89 -7.55
N ARG A 98 -19.08 -1.66 -7.23
CA ARG A 98 -18.74 -0.97 -5.98
C ARG A 98 -19.27 -1.70 -4.75
N ILE A 99 -20.52 -2.18 -4.78
CA ILE A 99 -21.12 -2.96 -3.68
C ILE A 99 -20.35 -4.26 -3.44
N ILE A 100 -20.10 -5.03 -4.51
CA ILE A 100 -19.36 -6.30 -4.45
C ILE A 100 -17.96 -6.07 -3.90
N THR A 101 -17.25 -5.06 -4.43
CA THR A 101 -15.91 -4.67 -3.99
C THR A 101 -15.90 -4.38 -2.49
N LYS A 102 -16.80 -3.50 -2.03
CA LYS A 102 -16.87 -3.08 -0.62
C LYS A 102 -17.14 -4.27 0.30
N ARG A 103 -18.12 -5.11 -0.05
CA ARG A 103 -18.56 -6.23 0.80
C ARG A 103 -17.52 -7.36 0.84
N LEU A 104 -16.95 -7.72 -0.31
CA LEU A 104 -15.96 -8.79 -0.39
C LEU A 104 -14.68 -8.42 0.35
N ASN A 105 -14.13 -7.23 0.09
CA ASN A 105 -12.92 -6.76 0.76
C ASN A 105 -13.09 -6.60 2.27
N ARG A 106 -14.28 -6.19 2.73
CA ARG A 106 -14.59 -6.13 4.17
C ARG A 106 -14.49 -7.51 4.83
N THR A 107 -15.00 -8.56 4.19
CA THR A 107 -14.93 -9.92 4.72
C THR A 107 -13.49 -10.42 4.73
N LEU A 108 -12.72 -10.15 3.66
CA LEU A 108 -11.32 -10.53 3.57
C LEU A 108 -10.45 -9.84 4.63
N LYS A 109 -10.61 -8.53 4.82
CA LYS A 109 -9.83 -7.75 5.79
C LYS A 109 -10.13 -8.09 7.24
N ARG A 110 -11.36 -8.53 7.55
CA ARG A 110 -11.72 -9.01 8.90
C ARG A 110 -11.16 -10.40 9.20
N SER A 111 -10.77 -11.16 8.17
CA SER A 111 -10.22 -12.50 8.34
C SER A 111 -8.73 -12.45 8.66
N MET A 112 -8.39 -12.66 9.94
CA MET A 112 -7.00 -12.82 10.37
C MET A 112 -6.29 -13.96 9.62
N LYS A 113 -7.01 -15.02 9.26
CA LYS A 113 -6.47 -16.16 8.51
C LYS A 113 -5.96 -15.75 7.14
N TYR A 114 -6.70 -14.87 6.46
CA TYR A 114 -6.31 -14.38 5.14
C TYR A 114 -5.14 -13.40 5.24
N GLY A 115 -5.18 -12.51 6.23
CA GLY A 115 -4.07 -11.60 6.55
C GLY A 115 -2.75 -12.35 6.74
N ALA A 116 -2.74 -13.34 7.63
CA ALA A 116 -1.57 -14.17 7.90
C ALA A 116 -1.10 -14.97 6.67
N THR A 117 -2.02 -15.40 5.81
CA THR A 117 -1.67 -16.11 4.58
C THR A 117 -0.87 -15.24 3.62
N LEU A 118 -1.30 -14.00 3.40
CA LEU A 118 -0.58 -13.05 2.55
C LEU A 118 0.78 -12.66 3.17
N GLU A 119 0.84 -12.40 4.48
CA GLU A 119 2.11 -12.09 5.16
C GLU A 119 3.15 -13.20 5.00
N ASN A 120 2.75 -14.45 5.22
CA ASN A 120 3.62 -15.60 5.04
C ASN A 120 4.04 -15.78 3.57
N GLN A 121 3.11 -15.57 2.63
CA GLN A 121 3.39 -15.66 1.21
C GLN A 121 4.44 -14.61 0.77
N PHE A 122 4.31 -13.36 1.22
CA PHE A 122 5.26 -12.30 0.90
C PHE A 122 6.60 -12.52 1.59
N ALA A 123 6.62 -12.97 2.85
CA ALA A 123 7.86 -13.29 3.55
C ALA A 123 8.66 -14.38 2.81
N SER A 124 7.98 -15.44 2.37
CA SER A 124 8.62 -16.53 1.62
C SER A 124 9.09 -16.08 0.23
N SER A 125 8.31 -15.25 -0.45
CA SER A 125 8.68 -14.66 -1.73
C SER A 125 9.94 -13.79 -1.63
N VAL A 126 10.03 -12.90 -0.63
CA VAL A 126 11.20 -12.02 -0.44
C VAL A 126 12.46 -12.80 -0.02
N LEU A 127 12.33 -13.83 0.83
CA LEU A 127 13.48 -14.56 1.35
C LEU A 127 13.99 -15.64 0.39
N HIS A 128 13.09 -16.36 -0.29
CA HIS A 128 13.43 -17.54 -1.10
C HIS A 128 12.92 -17.51 -2.55
N GLY A 129 12.04 -16.56 -2.89
CA GLY A 129 11.68 -16.24 -4.27
C GLY A 129 10.33 -16.82 -4.67
N ILE A 130 9.78 -17.72 -3.86
CA ILE A 130 8.54 -18.44 -4.13
C ILE A 130 7.65 -18.33 -2.89
N GLY A 131 6.49 -17.69 -3.01
CA GLY A 131 5.46 -17.72 -1.99
C GLY A 131 4.27 -18.52 -2.48
N ALA A 132 4.04 -19.72 -1.97
CA ALA A 132 2.89 -20.52 -2.39
C ALA A 132 1.74 -20.47 -1.38
N ALA A 133 0.52 -20.52 -1.89
CA ALA A 133 -0.68 -20.68 -1.11
C ALA A 133 -1.56 -21.76 -1.77
N THR A 134 -2.15 -22.64 -0.98
CA THR A 134 -2.90 -23.81 -1.50
C THR A 134 -4.28 -23.90 -0.87
N TRP A 135 -5.28 -24.29 -1.65
CA TRP A 135 -6.61 -24.61 -1.14
C TRP A 135 -6.70 -26.10 -0.81
N THR A 136 -6.47 -26.42 0.46
CA THR A 136 -6.51 -27.80 0.99
C THR A 136 -7.88 -28.44 0.89
N ARG A 137 -8.95 -27.66 0.81
CA ARG A 137 -10.31 -28.17 0.63
C ARG A 137 -10.99 -27.39 -0.48
N LYS A 138 -11.81 -28.10 -1.28
CA LYS A 138 -12.67 -27.49 -2.29
C LYS A 138 -13.71 -26.55 -1.67
N VAL A 139 -14.04 -26.78 -0.40
CA VAL A 139 -15.00 -25.99 0.37
C VAL A 139 -14.39 -24.75 1.02
N ASP A 140 -13.06 -24.65 1.20
CA ASP A 140 -12.50 -23.50 1.92
C ASP A 140 -12.31 -22.32 0.95
N TRP A 141 -12.75 -21.12 1.33
CA TRP A 141 -12.51 -19.91 0.52
C TRP A 141 -11.09 -19.36 0.71
N CYS A 142 -10.56 -19.45 1.93
CA CYS A 142 -9.25 -18.93 2.30
C CYS A 142 -8.17 -19.96 1.95
N PRO A 143 -7.16 -19.63 1.14
CA PRO A 143 -6.01 -20.50 0.96
C PRO A 143 -5.17 -20.54 2.24
N MET A 144 -4.31 -21.56 2.36
CA MET A 144 -3.28 -21.63 3.40
C MET A 144 -1.91 -21.40 2.78
N ALA A 145 -1.11 -20.51 3.37
CA ALA A 145 0.28 -20.32 2.99
C ALA A 145 1.06 -21.62 3.19
N ARG A 146 1.96 -21.93 2.26
CA ARG A 146 2.85 -23.08 2.31
C ARG A 146 4.29 -22.63 2.31
N GLY A 147 5.07 -23.25 3.19
CA GLY A 147 6.52 -23.19 3.08
C GLY A 147 6.97 -23.86 1.78
N ILE A 148 8.09 -23.40 1.22
CA ILE A 148 8.64 -23.95 -0.03
C ILE A 148 9.06 -25.41 0.14
N ASP A 149 9.44 -25.75 1.37
CA ASP A 149 9.82 -27.05 1.86
C ASP A 149 8.65 -28.06 1.89
N ASP A 150 7.40 -27.57 1.98
CA ASP A 150 6.20 -28.40 1.85
C ASP A 150 5.81 -28.65 0.38
N LEU A 151 6.35 -27.89 -0.57
CA LEU A 151 5.97 -27.99 -1.99
C LEU A 151 6.79 -29.06 -2.71
N MET A 152 6.09 -30.01 -3.33
CA MET A 152 6.68 -31.11 -4.08
C MET A 152 6.36 -30.95 -5.57
N ILE A 153 7.11 -30.07 -6.21
CA ILE A 153 6.97 -29.78 -7.64
C ILE A 153 8.13 -30.43 -8.41
N PRO A 154 7.86 -31.20 -9.48
CA PRO A 154 8.90 -31.85 -10.28
C PRO A 154 9.98 -30.87 -10.76
N THR A 155 11.22 -31.34 -10.77
CA THR A 155 12.33 -30.62 -11.40
C THR A 155 12.05 -30.45 -12.89
N ASN A 156 12.42 -29.30 -13.48
CA ASN A 156 12.10 -28.90 -14.86
C ASN A 156 10.70 -28.30 -15.09
N THR A 157 9.96 -27.95 -14.04
CA THR A 157 8.72 -27.16 -14.17
C THR A 157 9.03 -25.69 -14.48
N LEU A 158 8.36 -25.14 -15.50
CA LEU A 158 8.44 -23.73 -15.88
C LEU A 158 7.78 -22.82 -14.84
N GLN A 159 8.20 -21.56 -14.78
CA GLN A 159 7.56 -20.57 -13.91
C GLN A 159 6.07 -20.33 -14.25
N SER A 160 5.70 -20.46 -15.53
CA SER A 160 4.30 -20.36 -15.98
C SER A 160 3.44 -21.55 -15.53
N LEU A 161 4.04 -22.63 -15.02
CA LEU A 161 3.39 -23.88 -14.64
C LEU A 161 2.66 -24.61 -15.78
N GLU A 162 2.81 -24.18 -17.03
CA GLU A 162 2.15 -24.79 -18.19
C GLU A 162 2.50 -26.26 -18.40
N ASN A 163 3.72 -26.67 -18.03
CA ASN A 163 4.18 -28.05 -18.13
C ASN A 163 3.98 -28.86 -16.83
N LEU A 164 3.24 -28.33 -15.86
CA LEU A 164 2.98 -28.99 -14.60
C LEU A 164 1.86 -30.02 -14.74
N ASN A 165 2.22 -31.30 -14.71
CA ASN A 165 1.25 -32.39 -14.81
C ASN A 165 0.84 -32.98 -13.44
N HIS A 166 1.67 -32.80 -12.43
CA HIS A 166 1.43 -33.26 -11.07
C HIS A 166 2.27 -32.48 -10.07
N PHE A 167 1.79 -32.36 -8.85
CA PHE A 167 2.54 -31.82 -7.72
C PHE A 167 2.00 -32.39 -6.41
N GLY A 168 2.83 -32.40 -5.38
CA GLY A 168 2.45 -32.75 -4.02
C GLY A 168 2.58 -31.55 -3.09
N VAL A 169 1.84 -31.59 -1.99
CA VAL A 169 1.97 -30.67 -0.87
C VAL A 169 2.06 -31.51 0.40
N LYS A 170 3.14 -31.35 1.17
CA LYS A 170 3.24 -31.95 2.49
C LYS A 170 2.28 -31.22 3.43
N ILE A 171 1.39 -31.98 4.05
CA ILE A 171 0.38 -31.47 4.98
C ILE A 171 0.41 -32.29 6.26
N SER A 172 -0.09 -31.71 7.34
CA SER A 172 -0.24 -32.37 8.63
C SER A 172 -1.71 -32.34 9.05
N PHE A 173 -2.17 -33.41 9.68
CA PHE A 173 -3.48 -33.46 10.32
C PHE A 173 -3.35 -33.70 11.81
N THR A 174 -4.03 -32.88 12.61
CA THR A 174 -4.19 -33.15 14.04
C THR A 174 -5.30 -34.18 14.27
N ALA A 175 -5.35 -34.78 15.47
CA ALA A 175 -6.47 -35.64 15.86
C ALA A 175 -7.82 -34.91 15.75
N ALA A 176 -7.86 -33.63 16.13
CA ALA A 176 -9.06 -32.81 16.05
C ALA A 176 -9.52 -32.59 14.59
N ASP A 177 -8.60 -32.40 13.66
CA ASP A 177 -8.93 -32.24 12.24
C ASP A 177 -9.53 -33.50 11.65
N LEU A 178 -8.94 -34.66 11.96
CA LEU A 178 -9.44 -35.97 11.52
C LEU A 178 -10.82 -36.27 12.11
N VAL A 179 -11.04 -35.97 13.39
CA VAL A 179 -12.35 -36.10 14.03
C VAL A 179 -13.38 -35.17 13.39
N ARG A 180 -13.01 -33.92 13.08
CA ARG A 180 -13.90 -32.98 12.38
C ARG A 180 -14.29 -33.46 10.99
N ILE A 181 -13.36 -34.09 10.26
CA ILE A 181 -13.66 -34.69 8.96
C ILE A 181 -14.73 -35.77 9.11
N LEU A 182 -14.57 -36.70 10.06
CA LEU A 182 -15.54 -37.78 10.30
C LEU A 182 -16.87 -37.31 10.90
N ALA A 183 -16.86 -36.22 11.66
CA ALA A 183 -18.06 -35.67 12.31
C ALA A 183 -18.88 -34.75 11.39
N THR A 184 -18.36 -34.37 10.23
CA THR A 184 -19.08 -33.50 9.29
C THR A 184 -20.22 -34.29 8.63
N PRO A 185 -21.48 -33.81 8.71
CA PRO A 185 -22.59 -34.47 8.02
C PRO A 185 -22.32 -34.54 6.51
N ASN A 186 -22.44 -35.72 5.90
CA ASN A 186 -22.12 -35.97 4.49
C ASN A 186 -20.68 -35.61 4.11
N HIS A 187 -19.70 -36.00 4.94
CA HIS A 187 -18.29 -35.85 4.58
C HIS A 187 -17.95 -36.63 3.29
N ASP A 188 -16.92 -36.17 2.59
CA ASP A 188 -16.58 -36.68 1.25
C ASP A 188 -16.31 -38.20 1.30
N PRO A 189 -17.03 -39.05 0.53
CA PRO A 189 -16.84 -40.50 0.55
C PRO A 189 -15.46 -40.96 0.03
N GLY A 190 -14.65 -40.03 -0.48
CA GLY A 190 -13.25 -40.29 -0.80
C GLY A 190 -12.34 -40.53 0.41
N TRP A 191 -12.76 -40.14 1.63
CA TRP A 191 -12.00 -40.39 2.85
C TRP A 191 -12.07 -41.87 3.27
N ASN A 192 -10.93 -42.43 3.66
CA ASN A 192 -10.86 -43.78 4.21
C ASN A 192 -11.18 -43.75 5.71
N ASP A 193 -12.46 -43.89 6.06
CA ASP A 193 -12.94 -43.84 7.44
C ASP A 193 -12.29 -44.90 8.36
N GLN A 194 -11.98 -46.08 7.82
CA GLN A 194 -11.34 -47.14 8.61
C GLN A 194 -9.92 -46.74 8.99
N LEU A 195 -9.16 -46.23 8.02
CA LEU A 195 -7.81 -45.75 8.25
C LEU A 195 -7.79 -44.56 9.21
N ILE A 196 -8.68 -43.58 9.04
CA ILE A 196 -8.76 -42.42 9.93
C ILE A 196 -9.08 -42.84 11.37
N LYS A 197 -10.05 -43.75 11.56
CA LYS A 197 -10.40 -44.29 12.89
C LYS A 197 -9.26 -45.06 13.54
N SER A 198 -8.34 -45.64 12.77
CA SER A 198 -7.14 -46.29 13.30
C SER A 198 -6.05 -45.29 13.73
N ILE A 199 -5.94 -44.14 13.05
CA ILE A 199 -4.94 -43.10 13.33
C ILE A 199 -5.30 -42.29 14.57
N ILE A 200 -6.58 -41.94 14.75
CA ILE A 200 -7.05 -41.06 15.85
C ILE A 200 -6.58 -41.56 17.24
N PRO A 201 -6.77 -42.84 17.62
CA PRO A 201 -6.32 -43.33 18.93
C PRO A 201 -4.81 -43.24 19.13
N VAL A 202 -4.01 -43.40 18.05
CA VAL A 202 -2.55 -43.29 18.11
C VAL A 202 -2.14 -41.84 18.38
N LEU A 203 -2.73 -40.87 17.67
CA LEU A 203 -2.45 -39.44 17.89
C LEU A 203 -2.90 -38.99 19.28
N LEU A 204 -4.07 -39.44 19.75
CA LEU A 204 -4.57 -39.12 21.09
C LEU A 204 -3.69 -39.73 22.20
N ARG A 205 -3.21 -40.96 22.01
CA ARG A 205 -2.26 -41.59 22.96
C ARG A 205 -0.94 -40.82 23.02
N ARG A 206 -0.43 -40.36 21.87
CA ARG A 206 0.75 -39.49 21.86
C ARG A 206 0.48 -38.25 22.66
N GLN A 207 -0.61 -37.52 22.37
CA GLN A 207 -0.97 -36.28 23.05
C GLN A 207 -1.04 -36.41 24.60
N THR A 208 -1.43 -37.59 25.11
CA THR A 208 -1.53 -37.84 26.56
C THR A 208 -0.25 -38.38 27.20
N THR A 209 0.79 -38.71 26.43
CA THR A 209 2.08 -39.20 26.93
C THR A 209 3.17 -38.16 26.72
N ALA A 210 3.96 -37.85 27.76
CA ALA A 210 5.06 -36.87 27.69
C ALA A 210 6.21 -37.27 26.74
N ASN A 211 6.10 -38.39 26.01
CA ASN A 211 7.03 -38.84 24.97
C ASN A 211 6.56 -38.37 23.57
N ASN A 212 6.11 -37.12 23.47
CA ASN A 212 5.41 -36.57 22.31
C ASN A 212 6.24 -36.44 21.02
N ALA A 213 7.56 -36.60 21.07
CA ALA A 213 8.45 -36.19 19.99
C ALA A 213 9.38 -37.32 19.49
N GLU A 214 8.87 -38.55 19.36
CA GLU A 214 9.53 -39.58 18.51
C GLU A 214 9.12 -39.45 17.03
N ASP A 215 8.70 -38.25 16.60
CA ASP A 215 8.57 -37.96 15.17
C ASP A 215 9.99 -37.95 14.58
N GLN A 216 10.38 -39.09 13.99
CA GLN A 216 11.66 -39.26 13.31
C GLN A 216 11.88 -38.10 12.32
N TYR A 217 12.98 -37.35 12.48
CA TYR A 217 13.29 -36.18 11.66
C TYR A 217 13.33 -36.48 10.16
N ASP A 218 12.89 -35.50 9.36
CA ASP A 218 13.04 -35.58 7.91
C ASP A 218 14.47 -35.19 7.58
N TRP A 219 15.39 -36.15 7.58
CA TRP A 219 16.78 -35.88 7.22
C TRP A 219 16.94 -35.30 5.80
N THR A 220 15.86 -35.29 4.98
CA THR A 220 15.85 -34.66 3.66
C THR A 220 15.40 -33.21 3.65
N ASN A 221 14.82 -32.69 4.74
CA ASN A 221 14.30 -31.34 4.84
C ASN A 221 15.01 -30.54 5.94
N TYR A 222 16.18 -30.01 5.60
CA TYR A 222 17.04 -29.26 6.52
C TYR A 222 16.41 -27.95 7.02
N GLU A 223 15.56 -27.32 6.23
CA GLU A 223 14.89 -26.06 6.62
C GLU A 223 13.95 -26.28 7.81
N LYS A 224 13.12 -27.32 7.76
CA LYS A 224 12.21 -27.64 8.86
C LYS A 224 12.96 -27.99 10.12
N ILE A 225 14.02 -28.80 10.02
CA ILE A 225 14.81 -29.17 11.19
C ILE A 225 15.34 -27.93 11.91
N VAL A 226 15.86 -26.94 11.18
CA VAL A 226 16.38 -25.71 11.78
C VAL A 226 15.27 -24.93 12.50
N GLU A 227 14.08 -24.84 11.93
CA GLU A 227 12.94 -24.16 12.56
C GLU A 227 12.35 -24.94 13.75
N ASP A 228 12.25 -26.27 13.64
CA ASP A 228 11.78 -27.16 14.70
C ASP A 228 12.73 -27.12 15.92
N TRP A 229 14.04 -26.99 15.68
CA TRP A 229 15.04 -26.77 16.74
C TRP A 229 14.84 -25.43 17.44
N LYS A 230 14.53 -24.36 16.70
CA LYS A 230 14.24 -23.04 17.29
C LYS A 230 12.98 -23.05 18.14
N GLN A 231 11.95 -23.77 17.69
CA GLN A 231 10.70 -23.93 18.44
C GLN A 231 10.83 -24.93 19.61
N SER A 232 11.99 -25.55 19.80
CA SER A 232 12.19 -26.66 20.74
C SER A 232 11.22 -27.83 20.51
N SER A 233 10.64 -27.92 19.30
CA SER A 233 9.79 -29.04 18.88
C SER A 233 10.59 -30.33 18.73
N ALA A 234 11.89 -30.19 18.49
CA ALA A 234 12.89 -31.25 18.40
C ALA A 234 13.33 -31.82 19.78
N TYR A 235 12.94 -31.21 20.89
CA TYR A 235 13.41 -31.63 22.20
C TYR A 235 12.69 -32.90 22.68
N TRP A 236 13.42 -33.81 23.34
CA TRP A 236 12.82 -35.03 23.90
C TRP A 236 11.86 -34.64 25.04
N GLY A 237 10.57 -34.89 24.86
CA GLY A 237 9.52 -34.42 25.75
C GLY A 237 8.99 -33.01 25.47
N SER A 238 9.17 -32.53 24.24
CA SER A 238 8.55 -31.29 23.75
C SER A 238 7.02 -31.29 23.93
N ASP A 239 6.44 -30.10 24.09
CA ASP A 239 5.00 -29.85 24.12
C ASP A 239 4.37 -29.78 22.70
N ALA A 240 5.13 -30.20 21.69
CA ALA A 240 4.69 -30.26 20.30
C ALA A 240 3.37 -31.04 20.14
N ILE A 241 2.46 -30.48 19.35
CA ILE A 241 1.17 -31.10 19.04
C ILE A 241 1.44 -32.30 18.12
N PRO A 242 0.99 -33.53 18.47
CA PRO A 242 1.20 -34.69 17.62
C PRO A 242 0.37 -34.57 16.34
N VAL A 243 1.01 -34.83 15.20
CA VAL A 243 0.40 -34.72 13.88
C VAL A 243 0.65 -35.94 13.01
N ALA A 244 -0.31 -36.26 12.15
CA ALA A 244 -0.13 -37.22 11.08
C ALA A 244 0.38 -36.49 9.82
N TRP A 245 1.64 -36.70 9.47
CA TRP A 245 2.22 -36.21 8.21
C TRP A 245 1.66 -36.97 7.01
N CYS A 246 1.21 -36.21 6.01
CA CYS A 246 0.62 -36.72 4.78
C CYS A 246 1.14 -35.96 3.56
N TYR A 247 1.05 -36.58 2.39
CA TYR A 247 1.28 -35.95 1.10
C TYR A 247 -0.04 -35.81 0.36
N ASP A 248 -0.42 -34.55 0.12
CA ASP A 248 -1.58 -34.18 -0.68
C ASP A 248 -1.16 -34.03 -2.14
N PHE A 249 -1.53 -35.00 -2.95
CA PHE A 249 -1.05 -35.17 -4.32
C PHE A 249 -2.13 -34.79 -5.34
N TYR A 250 -1.76 -33.86 -6.21
CA TYR A 250 -2.59 -33.35 -7.30
C TYR A 250 -2.01 -33.80 -8.63
N TYR A 251 -2.86 -34.28 -9.53
CA TYR A 251 -2.44 -34.69 -10.87
C TYR A 251 -3.49 -34.35 -11.92
N LEU A 252 -3.02 -34.04 -13.12
CA LEU A 252 -3.85 -33.84 -14.29
C LEU A 252 -4.20 -35.20 -14.88
N ASP A 253 -5.49 -35.57 -14.89
CA ASP A 253 -5.91 -36.73 -15.64
C ASP A 253 -5.98 -36.38 -17.13
N THR A 254 -5.08 -36.97 -17.89
CA THR A 254 -4.96 -36.85 -19.35
C THR A 254 -5.61 -38.00 -20.11
N ASN A 255 -6.50 -38.78 -19.47
CA ASN A 255 -7.26 -39.81 -20.17
C ASN A 255 -8.06 -39.19 -21.32
N VAL A 256 -7.61 -39.48 -22.56
CA VAL A 256 -8.06 -38.88 -23.84
C VAL A 256 -9.55 -39.14 -24.14
N ASN A 257 -10.19 -40.07 -23.43
CA ASN A 257 -11.54 -40.53 -23.71
C ASN A 257 -12.65 -39.76 -22.95
N GLU A 258 -12.32 -38.89 -21.99
CA GLU A 258 -13.30 -38.29 -21.04
C GLU A 258 -13.36 -36.74 -21.03
N GLY A 259 -13.03 -36.08 -22.14
CA GLY A 259 -13.21 -34.63 -22.29
C GLY A 259 -11.98 -33.79 -21.90
N GLU A 260 -12.21 -32.54 -21.46
CA GLU A 260 -11.14 -31.59 -21.10
C GLU A 260 -10.27 -32.12 -19.93
N PRO A 261 -8.95 -31.87 -19.89
CA PRO A 261 -8.08 -32.29 -18.80
C PRO A 261 -8.56 -31.74 -17.45
N GLN A 262 -8.65 -32.62 -16.43
CA GLN A 262 -9.15 -32.25 -15.10
C GLN A 262 -8.14 -32.60 -14.01
N TRP A 263 -8.04 -31.72 -13.01
CA TRP A 263 -7.20 -31.98 -11.84
C TRP A 263 -7.93 -32.84 -10.81
N ARG A 264 -7.21 -33.87 -10.36
CA ARG A 264 -7.66 -34.82 -9.35
C ARG A 264 -6.73 -34.81 -8.15
N ARG A 265 -7.24 -35.28 -7.03
CA ARG A 265 -6.57 -35.22 -5.72
C ARG A 265 -6.55 -36.59 -5.06
N LYS A 266 -5.41 -36.95 -4.46
CA LYS A 266 -5.21 -38.13 -3.62
C LYS A 266 -4.33 -37.78 -2.43
N ILE A 267 -4.59 -38.36 -1.26
CA ILE A 267 -3.77 -38.14 -0.06
C ILE A 267 -3.21 -39.48 0.41
N ILE A 268 -1.90 -39.51 0.66
CA ILE A 268 -1.21 -40.66 1.25
C ILE A 268 -0.55 -40.26 2.57
N LEU A 269 -0.41 -41.22 3.49
CA LEU A 269 0.35 -41.03 4.72
C LEU A 269 1.85 -41.04 4.43
N ASP A 270 2.63 -40.27 5.20
CA ASP A 270 4.08 -40.34 5.13
C ASP A 270 4.58 -41.68 5.73
N ARG A 271 5.30 -42.46 4.91
CA ARG A 271 5.79 -43.81 5.25
C ARG A 271 7.06 -43.81 6.10
N GLN A 272 7.78 -42.68 6.15
CA GLN A 272 9.06 -42.57 6.87
C GLN A 272 8.88 -41.87 8.22
N MET A 273 8.03 -40.85 8.30
CA MET A 273 8.08 -39.88 9.40
C MET A 273 6.97 -39.96 10.42
N THR A 274 5.89 -40.69 10.14
CA THR A 274 4.71 -40.63 11.00
C THR A 274 4.87 -41.36 12.33
N GLY A 275 5.99 -42.08 12.54
CA GLY A 275 6.20 -42.93 13.72
C GLY A 275 5.12 -44.01 13.88
N PHE A 276 4.29 -44.26 12.86
CA PHE A 276 3.24 -45.26 12.87
C PHE A 276 3.84 -46.66 12.61
N SER A 277 4.76 -47.11 13.47
CA SER A 277 5.15 -48.52 13.50
C SER A 277 3.95 -49.43 13.76
N ASP A 278 3.00 -48.92 14.55
CA ASP A 278 1.86 -49.67 15.08
C ASP A 278 0.67 -49.77 14.11
N ILE A 279 0.63 -48.90 13.09
CA ILE A 279 -0.35 -49.03 12.00
C ILE A 279 0.22 -50.06 11.03
N GLU A 280 -0.41 -51.24 10.95
CA GLU A 280 0.04 -52.39 10.16
C GLU A 280 0.65 -51.96 8.81
N GLN A 281 1.75 -52.62 8.39
CA GLN A 281 2.34 -52.44 7.04
C GLN A 281 1.28 -52.45 5.92
N LYS A 282 0.19 -53.17 6.13
CA LYS A 282 -0.99 -53.28 5.27
C LYS A 282 -1.62 -51.93 4.89
N TYR A 283 -1.70 -50.98 5.81
CA TYR A 283 -2.39 -49.70 5.56
C TYR A 283 -1.47 -48.62 4.97
N ARG A 284 -0.15 -48.83 4.92
CA ARG A 284 0.81 -47.90 4.27
C ARG A 284 0.65 -47.87 2.74
N SER A 285 0.04 -48.90 2.16
CA SER A 285 -0.30 -49.00 0.74
C SER A 285 -1.69 -48.47 0.39
N GLU A 286 -2.43 -47.93 1.36
CA GLU A 286 -3.77 -47.37 1.12
C GLU A 286 -3.73 -45.85 0.99
N PHE A 287 -4.74 -45.30 0.32
CA PHE A 287 -4.98 -43.87 0.32
C PHE A 287 -5.73 -43.44 1.59
N LEU A 288 -5.29 -42.34 2.19
CA LEU A 288 -6.07 -41.65 3.22
C LEU A 288 -7.29 -40.96 2.61
N TYR A 289 -7.12 -40.43 1.40
CA TYR A 289 -8.19 -39.87 0.58
C TYR A 289 -7.98 -40.26 -0.88
N ASP A 290 -9.02 -40.81 -1.52
CA ASP A 290 -9.08 -41.01 -2.96
C ASP A 290 -10.34 -40.35 -3.54
N GLY A 291 -10.14 -39.24 -4.26
CA GLY A 291 -11.20 -38.54 -4.97
C GLY A 291 -11.80 -39.34 -6.14
N LYS A 292 -11.23 -40.50 -6.50
CA LYS A 292 -11.63 -41.34 -7.65
C LYS A 292 -11.67 -40.50 -8.93
N GLN A 293 -12.85 -40.33 -9.51
CA GLN A 293 -13.11 -39.59 -10.76
C GLN A 293 -13.58 -38.14 -10.50
N LYS A 294 -13.56 -37.67 -9.26
CA LYS A 294 -14.08 -36.35 -8.88
C LYS A 294 -13.13 -35.24 -9.34
N GLU A 295 -13.68 -34.28 -10.08
CA GLU A 295 -12.99 -33.05 -10.46
C GLU A 295 -12.74 -32.16 -9.23
N TYR A 296 -11.47 -31.86 -8.98
CA TYR A 296 -11.07 -30.95 -7.90
C TYR A 296 -10.83 -29.52 -8.41
N GLY A 297 -10.31 -29.37 -9.64
CA GLY A 297 -10.19 -28.09 -10.33
C GLY A 297 -9.92 -28.25 -11.83
N LYS A 298 -10.20 -27.20 -12.60
CA LYS A 298 -9.91 -27.17 -14.06
C LYS A 298 -8.51 -26.66 -14.37
N THR A 299 -8.05 -25.68 -13.58
CA THR A 299 -6.76 -25.02 -13.78
C THR A 299 -5.95 -25.05 -12.48
N VAL A 300 -4.63 -24.89 -12.57
CA VAL A 300 -3.73 -24.94 -11.41
C VAL A 300 -4.05 -23.83 -10.42
N GLU A 301 -4.50 -22.67 -10.89
CA GLU A 301 -4.84 -21.50 -10.08
C GLU A 301 -6.03 -21.75 -9.14
N GLN A 302 -6.88 -22.74 -9.45
CA GLN A 302 -7.98 -23.16 -8.57
C GLN A 302 -7.49 -24.02 -7.38
N LEU A 303 -6.29 -24.59 -7.49
CA LEU A 303 -5.68 -25.49 -6.51
C LEU A 303 -4.65 -24.78 -5.65
N SER A 304 -3.82 -23.97 -6.30
CA SER A 304 -2.65 -23.34 -5.71
C SER A 304 -2.34 -22.04 -6.43
N HIS A 305 -1.91 -21.06 -5.66
CA HIS A 305 -1.51 -19.75 -6.13
C HIS A 305 -0.05 -19.51 -5.74
N PHE A 306 0.75 -19.02 -6.69
CA PHE A 306 2.18 -18.81 -6.52
C PHE A 306 2.56 -17.36 -6.77
N GLN A 307 3.28 -16.80 -5.80
CA GLN A 307 3.98 -15.53 -5.91
C GLN A 307 5.44 -15.80 -6.26
N PHE A 308 5.99 -15.01 -7.17
CA PHE A 308 7.38 -15.10 -7.57
C PHE A 308 8.06 -13.74 -7.46
N ALA A 309 9.09 -13.66 -6.61
CA ALA A 309 10.05 -12.57 -6.63
C ALA A 309 11.24 -13.04 -7.46
N ASP A 310 11.35 -12.54 -8.69
CA ASP A 310 12.31 -13.04 -9.66
C ASP A 310 13.54 -12.14 -9.76
N GLY A 311 14.62 -12.57 -9.14
CA GLY A 311 15.98 -12.06 -9.36
C GLY A 311 16.84 -12.99 -10.23
N ALA A 312 16.24 -13.97 -10.92
CA ALA A 312 17.01 -14.83 -11.83
C ALA A 312 17.32 -14.09 -13.13
N VAL A 313 18.56 -14.21 -13.61
CA VAL A 313 19.03 -13.51 -14.82
C VAL A 313 19.01 -14.43 -16.06
N VAL A 314 18.92 -15.75 -15.86
CA VAL A 314 19.02 -16.74 -16.94
C VAL A 314 17.64 -17.33 -17.30
N PRO A 315 17.07 -17.00 -18.47
CA PRO A 315 15.85 -17.63 -18.98
C PRO A 315 16.15 -18.97 -19.69
N PRO A 316 15.16 -19.88 -19.86
CA PRO A 316 13.79 -19.79 -19.35
C PRO A 316 13.72 -20.03 -17.84
N PHE A 317 12.89 -19.25 -17.15
CA PHE A 317 12.72 -19.34 -15.71
C PHE A 317 11.96 -20.61 -15.33
N LYS A 318 12.59 -21.44 -14.50
CA LYS A 318 12.02 -22.65 -13.92
C LYS A 318 11.72 -22.38 -12.46
N ILE A 319 10.71 -23.04 -11.90
CA ILE A 319 10.27 -22.77 -10.53
C ILE A 319 11.43 -22.85 -9.50
N TRP A 320 12.33 -23.82 -9.65
CA TRP A 320 13.47 -24.01 -8.76
C TRP A 320 14.73 -23.21 -9.14
N SER A 321 14.72 -22.51 -10.29
CA SER A 321 15.79 -21.59 -10.69
C SER A 321 15.52 -20.15 -10.28
N ILE A 322 14.30 -19.83 -9.83
CA ILE A 322 13.95 -18.51 -9.29
C ILE A 322 14.85 -18.18 -8.10
N ARG A 323 15.26 -16.92 -8.00
CA ARG A 323 16.14 -16.40 -6.95
C ARG A 323 15.51 -15.18 -6.31
N SER A 324 15.70 -15.05 -5.02
CA SER A 324 15.20 -13.96 -4.19
C SER A 324 16.27 -12.93 -3.85
N LEU A 325 15.83 -11.84 -3.24
CA LEU A 325 16.70 -10.90 -2.55
C LEU A 325 17.56 -11.61 -1.49
N GLY A 326 16.96 -12.51 -0.70
CA GLY A 326 17.70 -13.30 0.30
C GLY A 326 18.86 -14.12 -0.31
N TYR A 327 18.66 -14.69 -1.50
CA TYR A 327 19.73 -15.40 -2.22
C TYR A 327 20.86 -14.46 -2.68
N LEU A 328 20.50 -13.30 -3.24
CA LEU A 328 21.46 -12.31 -3.74
C LEU A 328 22.33 -11.73 -2.62
N MET A 329 21.73 -11.50 -1.45
CA MET A 329 22.40 -10.91 -0.29
C MET A 329 23.18 -11.90 0.58
N TYR A 330 22.87 -13.20 0.49
CA TYR A 330 23.44 -14.23 1.39
C TYR A 330 24.96 -14.16 1.51
N ALA A 331 25.67 -14.12 0.38
CA ALA A 331 27.13 -14.17 0.37
C ALA A 331 27.74 -12.92 1.02
N VAL A 332 27.20 -11.73 0.71
CA VAL A 332 27.68 -10.45 1.22
C VAL A 332 27.43 -10.35 2.73
N CYS A 333 26.21 -10.65 3.18
CA CYS A 333 25.87 -10.61 4.61
C CYS A 333 26.68 -11.62 5.43
N ASN A 334 26.86 -12.84 4.92
CA ASN A 334 27.65 -13.86 5.62
C ASN A 334 29.13 -13.44 5.74
N LEU A 335 29.72 -12.93 4.66
CA LEU A 335 31.11 -12.48 4.65
C LEU A 335 31.35 -11.28 5.57
N GLN A 336 30.43 -10.33 5.56
CA GLN A 336 30.50 -9.17 6.44
C GLN A 336 30.40 -9.55 7.92
N ASN A 337 29.50 -10.47 8.29
CA ASN A 337 29.40 -11.00 9.66
C ASN A 337 30.73 -11.63 10.09
N ARG A 338 31.37 -12.42 9.22
CA ARG A 338 32.68 -13.05 9.48
C ARG A 338 33.79 -12.03 9.72
N ILE A 339 33.83 -10.97 8.92
CA ILE A 339 34.84 -9.91 9.05
C ILE A 339 34.62 -9.09 10.31
N ARG A 340 33.36 -8.76 10.64
CA ARG A 340 33.05 -8.09 11.91
C ARG A 340 33.43 -8.92 13.12
N CYS A 341 33.20 -10.24 13.09
CA CYS A 341 33.66 -11.14 14.15
C CYS A 341 35.18 -11.03 14.37
N LYS A 342 35.98 -11.16 13.31
CA LYS A 342 37.44 -11.05 13.39
C LYS A 342 37.95 -9.66 13.74
N PHE A 343 37.26 -8.61 13.30
CA PHE A 343 37.57 -7.24 13.69
C PHE A 343 37.30 -7.00 15.18
N THR A 344 36.20 -7.53 15.70
CA THR A 344 35.90 -7.47 17.14
C THR A 344 36.93 -8.26 17.95
N ASP A 345 37.33 -9.44 17.50
CA ASP A 345 38.41 -10.22 18.14
C ASP A 345 39.71 -9.41 18.21
N ALA A 346 40.14 -8.80 17.10
CA ALA A 346 41.34 -7.97 17.07
C ALA A 346 41.22 -6.70 17.94
N THR A 347 40.01 -6.15 18.05
CA THR A 347 39.75 -5.04 18.96
C THR A 347 39.93 -5.48 20.42
N PHE A 348 39.40 -6.64 20.81
CA PHE A 348 39.64 -7.19 22.14
C PHE A 348 41.11 -7.53 22.37
N GLU A 349 41.81 -8.08 21.37
CA GLU A 349 43.25 -8.35 21.42
C GLU A 349 44.06 -7.06 21.65
N SER A 350 43.67 -5.96 21.01
CA SER A 350 44.31 -4.66 21.20
C SER A 350 44.13 -4.10 22.62
N MET A 351 43.07 -4.50 23.32
CA MET A 351 42.83 -4.15 24.73
C MET A 351 43.68 -4.97 25.70
N LEU A 352 44.33 -6.06 25.24
CA LEU A 352 45.19 -6.88 26.07
C LEU A 352 46.57 -6.25 26.28
N TRP A 353 47.10 -6.45 27.49
CA TRP A 353 48.47 -6.07 27.82
C TRP A 353 49.38 -7.28 27.63
N TYR A 354 50.26 -7.21 26.62
CA TYR A 354 51.28 -8.24 26.38
C TYR A 354 52.58 -7.86 27.08
N PHE A 355 53.12 -8.82 27.80
CA PHE A 355 54.40 -8.73 28.51
C PHE A 355 55.41 -9.65 27.83
N ARG A 356 56.58 -9.13 27.46
CA ARG A 356 57.72 -9.96 27.00
C ARG A 356 58.65 -10.21 28.18
N ASN A 357 58.92 -11.48 28.48
CA ASN A 357 59.99 -11.87 29.40
C ASN A 357 61.32 -11.88 28.64
N VAL A 358 62.33 -11.21 29.17
CA VAL A 358 63.63 -11.02 28.50
C VAL A 358 64.68 -12.05 28.96
N SER A 359 64.42 -12.82 30.02
CA SER A 359 65.40 -13.75 30.63
C SER A 359 64.86 -15.17 30.84
N GLU A 360 65.67 -16.18 30.51
CA GLU A 360 65.40 -17.60 30.84
C GLU A 360 65.35 -17.79 32.37
N GLY A 361 64.19 -18.21 32.90
CA GLY A 361 64.00 -18.57 34.31
C GLY A 361 62.98 -17.74 35.10
N ASP A 362 62.40 -16.67 34.52
CA ASP A 362 61.50 -15.73 35.23
C ASP A 362 59.98 -15.98 35.03
N GLU A 363 59.57 -17.14 34.53
CA GLU A 363 58.14 -17.46 34.31
C GLU A 363 57.30 -17.44 35.60
N GLU A 364 57.86 -17.85 36.75
CA GLU A 364 57.15 -17.87 38.04
C GLU A 364 56.84 -16.45 38.58
N ARG A 365 57.61 -15.43 38.19
CA ARG A 365 57.42 -14.05 38.69
C ARG A 365 56.23 -13.33 38.05
N LEU A 366 55.79 -13.75 36.88
CA LEU A 366 54.63 -13.18 36.18
C LEU A 366 53.30 -13.48 36.90
N GLY A 367 53.21 -14.63 37.60
CA GLY A 367 52.00 -15.07 38.29
C GLY A 367 51.63 -14.27 39.55
N MET A 368 52.55 -13.50 40.13
CA MET A 368 52.33 -12.76 41.39
C MET A 368 52.05 -11.26 41.22
N ILE A 369 51.90 -10.76 40.00
CA ILE A 369 51.75 -9.31 39.76
C ILE A 369 50.28 -8.91 39.92
N THR A 370 49.93 -8.26 41.04
CA THR A 370 48.59 -7.71 41.27
C THR A 370 48.60 -6.18 41.16
N LEU A 371 48.25 -5.65 39.99
CA LEU A 371 48.20 -4.20 39.73
C LEU A 371 46.89 -3.59 40.24
N LYS A 372 46.79 -3.32 41.54
CA LYS A 372 45.60 -2.65 42.11
C LYS A 372 45.82 -1.19 42.53
N HIS A 373 47.04 -0.77 42.88
CA HIS A 373 47.27 0.57 43.47
C HIS A 373 48.75 1.01 43.60
N LEU A 374 49.73 0.13 43.39
CA LEU A 374 51.16 0.46 43.31
C LEU A 374 51.75 -0.22 42.07
N GLY A 375 52.21 0.59 41.11
CA GLY A 375 52.83 0.10 39.87
C GLY A 375 54.32 -0.17 40.08
N ILE A 376 54.67 -1.34 40.61
CA ILE A 376 56.05 -1.83 40.61
C ILE A 376 56.19 -2.73 39.37
N ILE A 377 56.93 -2.25 38.37
CA ILE A 377 57.32 -3.04 37.20
C ILE A 377 58.69 -3.66 37.51
N PRO A 378 58.80 -4.99 37.66
CA PRO A 378 60.09 -5.65 37.88
C PRO A 378 61.01 -5.47 36.66
N GLN A 379 62.31 -5.22 36.89
CA GLN A 379 63.31 -5.20 35.81
C GLN A 379 63.37 -6.59 35.15
N GLY A 380 63.06 -6.66 33.85
CA GLY A 380 62.99 -7.91 33.08
C GLY A 380 61.67 -8.12 32.31
N VAL A 381 60.65 -7.31 32.59
CA VAL A 381 59.38 -7.30 31.87
C VAL A 381 59.29 -6.04 31.02
N ASP A 382 59.21 -6.20 29.70
CA ASP A 382 58.96 -5.08 28.77
C ASP A 382 57.54 -5.17 28.18
N PHE A 383 56.93 -4.02 27.94
CA PHE A 383 55.64 -3.96 27.25
C PHE A 383 55.86 -4.20 25.77
N VAL A 384 55.15 -5.17 25.19
CA VAL A 384 55.15 -5.32 23.73
C VAL A 384 54.43 -4.10 23.14
N LYS A 385 55.19 -3.23 22.47
CA LYS A 385 54.68 -2.02 21.82
C LYS A 385 53.77 -2.38 20.65
N GLY A 386 52.85 -1.49 20.29
CA GLY A 386 51.89 -1.73 19.20
C GLY A 386 52.52 -2.00 17.83
N THR A 387 53.79 -1.61 17.61
CA THR A 387 54.56 -1.90 16.38
C THR A 387 54.98 -3.35 16.25
N ASP A 388 55.15 -4.05 17.38
CA ASP A 388 55.63 -5.43 17.43
C ASP A 388 54.46 -6.42 17.48
N ARG A 389 53.22 -5.90 17.53
CA ARG A 389 51.98 -6.67 17.49
C ARG A 389 51.44 -6.70 16.07
N HIS A 390 50.75 -7.78 15.73
CA HIS A 390 49.91 -7.77 14.55
C HIS A 390 48.78 -6.75 14.77
N THR A 391 48.77 -5.68 13.98
CA THR A 391 47.70 -4.68 14.01
C THR A 391 46.94 -4.78 12.70
N ILE A 392 45.62 -4.95 12.80
CA ILE A 392 44.74 -4.88 11.63
C ILE A 392 44.61 -3.41 11.25
N ASP A 393 44.82 -3.08 9.98
CA ASP A 393 44.57 -1.73 9.47
C ASP A 393 43.08 -1.37 9.58
N PRO A 394 42.70 -0.46 10.50
CA PRO A 394 41.29 -0.11 10.71
C PRO A 394 40.70 0.58 9.48
N ASN A 395 41.51 1.29 8.69
CA ASN A 395 41.04 1.98 7.49
C ASN A 395 40.71 0.98 6.38
N LEU A 396 41.51 -0.08 6.23
CA LEU A 396 41.21 -1.16 5.29
C LEU A 396 39.91 -1.88 5.65
N VAL A 397 39.73 -2.23 6.93
CA VAL A 397 38.51 -2.91 7.38
C VAL A 397 37.29 -2.01 7.25
N GLN A 398 37.40 -0.74 7.64
CA GLN A 398 36.29 0.21 7.51
C GLN A 398 35.97 0.47 6.04
N GLY A 399 36.98 0.61 5.17
CA GLY A 399 36.79 0.74 3.72
C GLY A 399 36.11 -0.48 3.12
N TYR A 400 36.51 -1.69 3.52
CA TYR A 400 35.88 -2.93 3.09
C TYR A 400 34.43 -3.05 3.58
N ILE A 401 34.15 -2.72 4.84
CA ILE A 401 32.77 -2.74 5.39
C ILE A 401 31.89 -1.71 4.67
N SER A 402 32.42 -0.52 4.39
CA SER A 402 31.71 0.50 3.60
C SER A 402 31.42 0.00 2.19
N GLY A 403 32.40 -0.59 1.49
CA GLY A 403 32.20 -1.18 0.17
C GLY A 403 31.21 -2.36 0.18
N MET A 404 31.20 -3.18 1.23
CA MET A 404 30.18 -4.24 1.39
C MET A 404 28.80 -3.67 1.65
N ARG A 405 28.68 -2.56 2.39
CA ARG A 405 27.40 -1.85 2.56
C ARG A 405 26.91 -1.24 1.26
N GLU A 406 27.81 -0.69 0.46
CA GLU A 406 27.51 -0.24 -0.90
C GLU A 406 27.04 -1.41 -1.76
N LEU A 407 27.75 -2.54 -1.80
CA LEU A 407 27.30 -3.74 -2.53
C LEU A 407 25.96 -4.30 -2.01
N MET A 408 25.70 -4.25 -0.70
CA MET A 408 24.40 -4.61 -0.15
C MET A 408 23.30 -3.65 -0.58
N ALA A 409 23.60 -2.34 -0.62
CA ALA A 409 22.68 -1.34 -1.14
C ALA A 409 22.44 -1.53 -2.65
N GLU A 410 23.49 -1.74 -3.44
CA GLU A 410 23.44 -2.02 -4.88
C GLU A 410 22.66 -3.29 -5.21
N SER A 411 22.87 -4.36 -4.44
CA SER A 411 22.15 -5.64 -4.62
C SER A 411 20.71 -5.60 -4.13
N ALA A 412 20.39 -4.75 -3.14
CA ALA A 412 19.02 -4.48 -2.72
C ALA A 412 18.29 -3.49 -3.65
N ALA A 413 19.01 -2.59 -4.32
CA ALA A 413 18.55 -1.76 -5.44
C ALA A 413 19.70 -0.98 -6.11
N SER A 414 19.86 -1.22 -7.42
CA SER A 414 20.91 -0.64 -8.27
C SER A 414 20.70 0.85 -8.59
N TYR A 415 21.82 1.55 -8.82
CA TYR A 415 22.01 2.99 -9.10
C TYR A 415 22.04 3.93 -7.89
N VAL A 416 23.04 3.74 -7.03
CA VAL A 416 23.72 4.90 -6.45
C VAL A 416 24.85 5.25 -7.43
N GLN A 417 24.66 6.29 -8.26
CA GLN A 417 25.81 7.14 -8.51
C GLN A 417 26.05 7.80 -7.18
N ASP A 418 27.14 7.41 -6.52
CA ASP A 418 27.62 8.12 -5.35
C ASP A 418 27.94 9.53 -5.87
N VAL A 419 27.01 10.46 -5.69
CA VAL A 419 27.35 11.88 -5.76
C VAL A 419 28.24 12.04 -4.55
N GLU A 420 29.55 11.86 -4.75
CA GLU A 420 30.59 12.05 -3.76
C GLU A 420 30.13 13.17 -2.83
N GLN A 421 29.96 12.86 -1.55
CA GLN A 421 29.84 13.88 -0.51
C GLN A 421 31.15 14.67 -0.48
N ARG A 422 31.31 15.60 -1.42
CA ARG A 422 32.28 16.68 -1.32
C ARG A 422 31.71 17.72 -0.35
N GLY A 423 31.80 17.41 0.93
CA GLY A 423 31.64 18.39 2.00
C GLY A 423 30.51 18.12 3.00
N ASN A 424 30.61 18.83 4.11
CA ASN A 424 29.79 18.75 5.32
C ASN A 424 28.36 19.33 5.14
N THR A 425 27.81 19.29 3.93
CA THR A 425 26.53 19.90 3.59
C THR A 425 25.39 18.90 3.83
N PRO A 426 24.37 19.24 4.64
CA PRO A 426 23.23 18.35 4.84
C PRO A 426 22.51 18.10 3.50
N PRO A 427 22.08 16.86 3.23
CA PRO A 427 21.47 16.51 1.96
C PRO A 427 20.13 17.23 1.77
N SER A 428 19.89 17.75 0.56
CA SER A 428 18.62 18.41 0.25
C SER A 428 17.48 17.41 0.18
N ALA A 429 16.24 17.84 0.47
CA ALA A 429 15.05 16.96 0.41
C ALA A 429 14.93 16.28 -0.97
N THR A 430 15.26 16.98 -2.05
CA THR A 430 15.25 16.44 -3.42
C THR A 430 16.33 15.38 -3.63
N GLN A 431 17.51 15.54 -3.02
CA GLN A 431 18.60 14.56 -3.10
C GLN A 431 18.28 13.31 -2.28
N ILE A 432 17.70 13.46 -1.09
CA ILE A 432 17.22 12.32 -0.28
C ILE A 432 16.12 11.58 -1.05
N ILE A 433 15.16 12.29 -1.64
CA ILE A 433 14.10 11.68 -2.46
C ILE A 433 14.69 10.95 -3.67
N ALA A 434 15.71 11.50 -4.33
CA ALA A 434 16.39 10.83 -5.45
C ALA A 434 17.13 9.56 -5.01
N GLN A 435 17.87 9.61 -3.88
CA GLN A 435 18.52 8.43 -3.31
C GLN A 435 17.50 7.35 -2.92
N VAL A 436 16.39 7.74 -2.28
CA VAL A 436 15.32 6.83 -1.89
C VAL A 436 14.59 6.26 -3.11
N ASN A 437 14.36 7.04 -4.17
CA ASN A 437 13.74 6.55 -5.40
C ASN A 437 14.61 5.50 -6.10
N ASN A 438 15.92 5.73 -6.16
CA ASN A 438 16.86 4.80 -6.80
C ASN A 438 17.02 3.50 -5.99
N ALA A 439 17.05 3.61 -4.65
CA ALA A 439 17.15 2.47 -3.74
C ALA A 439 15.91 1.54 -3.72
N ASN A 440 14.88 1.76 -4.56
CA ASN A 440 13.68 0.91 -4.60
C ASN A 440 13.35 0.32 -5.99
N ALA A 441 14.23 0.45 -6.99
CA ALA A 441 13.92 0.00 -8.35
C ALA A 441 13.69 -1.53 -8.46
N LEU A 442 14.55 -2.34 -7.84
CA LEU A 442 14.43 -3.81 -7.85
C LEU A 442 13.16 -4.27 -7.12
N ILE A 443 12.93 -3.79 -5.90
CA ILE A 443 11.73 -4.14 -5.14
C ILE A 443 10.46 -3.65 -5.84
N GLY A 444 10.48 -2.47 -6.46
CA GLY A 444 9.36 -1.95 -7.25
C GLY A 444 8.98 -2.85 -8.44
N THR A 445 9.96 -3.43 -9.14
CA THR A 445 9.69 -4.40 -10.22
C THR A 445 9.12 -5.72 -9.70
N MET A 446 9.68 -6.23 -8.59
CA MET A 446 9.16 -7.43 -7.91
C MET A 446 7.73 -7.21 -7.40
N LEU A 447 7.44 -6.02 -6.86
CA LEU A 447 6.11 -5.65 -6.37
C LEU A 447 5.10 -5.53 -7.52
N THR A 448 5.48 -4.88 -8.62
CA THR A 448 4.63 -4.77 -9.82
C THR A 448 4.25 -6.15 -10.34
N ARG A 449 5.23 -7.06 -10.41
CA ARG A 449 5.00 -8.46 -10.78
C ARG A 449 4.10 -9.17 -9.77
N ALA A 450 4.30 -8.93 -8.48
CA ALA A 450 3.49 -9.53 -7.43
C ALA A 450 2.01 -9.14 -7.54
N TYR A 451 1.69 -7.89 -7.91
CA TYR A 451 0.30 -7.49 -8.19
C TYR A 451 -0.30 -8.30 -9.34
N THR A 452 0.41 -8.45 -10.46
CA THR A 452 -0.06 -9.27 -11.59
C THR A 452 -0.26 -10.72 -11.18
N LEU A 453 0.71 -11.31 -10.47
CA LEU A 453 0.65 -12.70 -10.01
C LEU A 453 -0.44 -12.93 -8.96
N GLN A 454 -0.82 -11.91 -8.18
CA GLN A 454 -1.89 -12.02 -7.17
C GLN A 454 -3.29 -12.08 -7.79
N THR A 455 -3.45 -11.62 -9.04
CA THR A 455 -4.76 -11.48 -9.71
C THR A 455 -5.50 -12.82 -9.81
N PRO A 456 -4.89 -13.93 -10.28
CA PRO A 456 -5.53 -15.25 -10.26
C PRO A 456 -5.92 -15.72 -8.85
N GLY A 457 -5.12 -15.39 -7.82
CA GLY A 457 -5.43 -15.71 -6.44
C GLY A 457 -6.70 -15.01 -5.95
N TYR A 458 -6.82 -13.70 -6.20
CA TYR A 458 -8.04 -12.96 -5.88
C TYR A 458 -9.25 -13.42 -6.71
N ARG A 459 -9.04 -13.77 -7.99
CA ARG A 459 -10.08 -14.34 -8.85
C ARG A 459 -10.63 -15.65 -8.29
N GLU A 460 -9.76 -16.54 -7.84
CA GLU A 460 -10.21 -17.81 -7.25
C GLU A 460 -10.94 -17.61 -5.91
N VAL A 461 -10.46 -16.71 -5.05
CA VAL A 461 -11.17 -16.34 -3.82
C VAL A 461 -12.57 -15.80 -4.16
N ALA A 462 -12.68 -14.84 -5.09
CA ALA A 462 -13.97 -14.29 -5.50
C ALA A 462 -14.91 -15.36 -6.10
N ARG A 463 -14.39 -16.27 -6.94
CA ARG A 463 -15.15 -17.41 -7.49
C ARG A 463 -15.69 -18.32 -6.40
N ARG A 464 -14.92 -18.52 -5.32
CA ARG A 464 -15.33 -19.31 -4.17
C ARG A 464 -16.44 -18.61 -3.38
N PHE A 465 -16.38 -17.29 -3.23
CA PHE A 465 -17.46 -16.50 -2.62
C PHE A 465 -18.78 -16.54 -3.41
N THR A 466 -18.75 -16.71 -4.73
CA THR A 466 -19.98 -16.86 -5.54
C THR A 466 -20.58 -18.26 -5.46
N LYS A 467 -19.75 -19.31 -5.34
CA LYS A 467 -20.21 -20.71 -5.46
C LYS A 467 -20.37 -21.47 -4.14
N LEU A 468 -19.65 -21.12 -3.08
CA LEU A 468 -19.59 -21.94 -1.86
C LEU A 468 -20.66 -21.55 -0.84
N ASP A 469 -21.27 -22.54 -0.19
CA ASP A 469 -22.29 -22.36 0.85
C ASP A 469 -21.69 -22.39 2.28
N ILE A 470 -20.60 -21.66 2.49
CA ILE A 470 -20.02 -21.41 3.82
C ILE A 470 -20.67 -20.17 4.44
N PRO A 471 -20.81 -20.07 5.78
CA PRO A 471 -21.38 -18.90 6.46
C PRO A 471 -20.86 -17.55 5.96
N ASP A 472 -19.56 -17.39 5.79
CA ASP A 472 -18.94 -16.14 5.28
C ASP A 472 -19.35 -15.82 3.84
N CYS A 473 -19.40 -16.82 2.96
CA CYS A 473 -19.77 -16.65 1.56
C CYS A 473 -21.28 -16.42 1.39
N LYS A 474 -22.09 -17.09 2.22
CA LYS A 474 -23.55 -16.95 2.23
C LYS A 474 -23.96 -15.56 2.73
N SER A 475 -23.42 -15.12 3.86
CA SER A 475 -23.64 -13.77 4.39
C SER A 475 -23.21 -12.69 3.40
N PHE A 476 -22.07 -12.86 2.73
CA PHE A 476 -21.65 -11.96 1.65
C PHE A 476 -22.69 -11.87 0.52
N ARG A 477 -23.20 -13.00 0.02
CA ARG A 477 -24.22 -13.00 -1.05
C ARG A 477 -25.53 -12.37 -0.59
N GLU A 478 -25.98 -12.70 0.61
CA GLU A 478 -27.21 -12.16 1.21
C GLU A 478 -27.12 -10.64 1.40
N ASP A 479 -26.00 -10.14 1.93
CA ASP A 479 -25.73 -8.70 2.07
C ASP A 479 -25.74 -7.98 0.72
N CYS A 480 -25.11 -8.54 -0.30
CA CYS A 480 -25.08 -7.92 -1.64
C CYS A 480 -26.47 -7.91 -2.29
N MET A 481 -27.26 -8.98 -2.11
CA MET A 481 -28.63 -9.04 -2.60
C MET A 481 -29.54 -8.03 -1.88
N ALA A 482 -29.33 -7.83 -0.57
CA ALA A 482 -30.05 -6.82 0.21
C ALA A 482 -29.75 -5.40 -0.26
N GLU A 483 -28.54 -5.13 -0.75
CA GLU A 483 -28.13 -3.84 -1.33
C GLU A 483 -28.52 -3.68 -2.82
N GLY A 484 -29.25 -4.65 -3.40
CA GLY A 484 -29.80 -4.53 -4.75
C GLY A 484 -28.95 -5.12 -5.87
N VAL A 485 -27.96 -5.98 -5.55
CA VAL A 485 -27.23 -6.77 -6.56
C VAL A 485 -28.07 -7.99 -6.95
N PRO A 486 -28.45 -8.15 -8.23
CA PRO A 486 -29.25 -9.28 -8.68
C PRO A 486 -28.51 -10.62 -8.57
N LYS A 487 -29.24 -11.70 -8.27
CA LYS A 487 -28.65 -13.05 -8.14
C LYS A 487 -27.87 -13.50 -9.39
N MET A 488 -28.32 -13.09 -10.58
CA MET A 488 -27.66 -13.41 -11.86
C MET A 488 -26.19 -12.95 -11.93
N VAL A 489 -25.80 -11.96 -11.13
CA VAL A 489 -24.42 -11.44 -11.10
C VAL A 489 -23.47 -12.47 -10.51
N PHE A 490 -23.92 -13.28 -9.55
CA PHE A 490 -23.12 -14.34 -8.94
C PHE A 490 -23.04 -15.58 -9.82
N ASP A 491 -24.09 -15.86 -10.61
CA ASP A 491 -24.12 -16.99 -11.53
C ASP A 491 -23.17 -16.77 -12.72
N LYS A 492 -22.97 -15.52 -13.15
CA LYS A 492 -22.08 -15.13 -14.27
C LYS A 492 -20.73 -14.60 -13.80
N PHE A 493 -19.97 -15.43 -13.07
CA PHE A 493 -18.64 -15.05 -12.59
C PHE A 493 -17.65 -14.70 -13.70
N ASP A 494 -17.78 -15.28 -14.89
CA ASP A 494 -16.83 -15.03 -15.99
C ASP A 494 -16.80 -13.58 -16.48
N GLY A 495 -17.87 -12.82 -16.23
CA GLY A 495 -17.94 -11.38 -16.52
C GLY A 495 -17.49 -10.47 -15.38
N TRP A 496 -16.83 -11.01 -14.35
CA TRP A 496 -16.17 -10.23 -13.31
C TRP A 496 -14.73 -9.96 -13.71
N ASN A 497 -14.37 -8.69 -13.85
CA ASN A 497 -13.00 -8.26 -13.97
C ASN A 497 -12.49 -7.82 -12.59
N ILE A 498 -11.40 -8.44 -12.14
CA ILE A 498 -10.82 -8.27 -10.80
C ILE A 498 -9.43 -7.70 -10.96
N GLU A 499 -9.23 -6.49 -10.46
CA GLU A 499 -7.96 -5.77 -10.56
C GLU A 499 -7.42 -5.44 -9.16
N PRO A 500 -6.19 -5.86 -8.81
CA PRO A 500 -5.57 -5.49 -7.55
C PRO A 500 -5.45 -3.96 -7.41
N GLU A 501 -5.78 -3.45 -6.22
CA GLU A 501 -5.57 -2.03 -5.92
C GLU A 501 -4.07 -1.77 -5.73
N ARG A 502 -3.53 -0.80 -6.48
CA ARG A 502 -2.10 -0.46 -6.43
C ARG A 502 -1.87 0.77 -5.56
N VAL A 503 -0.89 0.68 -4.67
CA VAL A 503 -0.51 1.80 -3.80
C VAL A 503 0.45 2.75 -4.51
N LEU A 504 0.17 4.04 -4.35
CA LEU A 504 1.04 5.13 -4.79
C LEU A 504 2.40 5.05 -4.05
N GLY A 505 3.52 5.15 -4.76
CA GLY A 505 4.86 5.00 -4.17
C GLY A 505 5.33 3.56 -3.88
N ASN A 506 4.68 2.52 -4.43
CA ASN A 506 5.13 1.11 -4.32
C ASN A 506 5.36 0.62 -2.88
N GLY A 507 4.52 1.05 -1.92
CA GLY A 507 4.66 0.67 -0.51
C GLY A 507 5.72 1.45 0.29
N ASN A 508 6.44 2.39 -0.34
CA ASN A 508 7.36 3.31 0.34
C ASN A 508 6.66 4.65 0.67
N LYS A 509 6.61 5.00 1.95
CA LYS A 509 5.97 6.22 2.46
C LYS A 509 6.57 7.51 1.92
N MET A 510 7.89 7.61 1.81
CA MET A 510 8.55 8.83 1.30
C MET A 510 8.22 9.07 -0.17
N MET A 511 8.19 7.99 -0.97
CA MET A 511 7.78 8.07 -2.37
C MET A 511 6.28 8.41 -2.50
N LYS A 512 5.45 7.84 -1.62
CA LYS A 512 4.00 8.10 -1.57
C LYS A 512 3.72 9.60 -1.36
N ILE A 513 4.37 10.22 -0.36
CA ILE A 513 4.24 11.66 -0.07
C ILE A 513 4.75 12.50 -1.24
N ALA A 514 5.95 12.22 -1.76
CA ALA A 514 6.54 13.01 -2.84
C ALA A 514 5.71 12.98 -4.13
N GLN A 515 5.10 11.84 -4.47
CA GLN A 515 4.19 11.74 -5.61
C GLN A 515 2.86 12.46 -5.33
N ALA A 516 2.33 12.37 -4.11
CA ALA A 516 1.13 13.08 -3.70
C ALA A 516 1.30 14.61 -3.70
N ASP A 517 2.44 15.14 -3.25
CA ASP A 517 2.80 16.56 -3.32
C ASP A 517 2.77 17.07 -4.77
N ARG A 518 3.32 16.28 -5.71
CA ARG A 518 3.30 16.62 -7.14
C ARG A 518 1.88 16.65 -7.69
N LEU A 519 1.03 15.69 -7.30
CA LEU A 519 -0.39 15.68 -7.69
C LEU A 519 -1.13 16.90 -7.13
N MET A 520 -0.85 17.29 -5.88
CA MET A 520 -1.42 18.48 -5.28
C MET A 520 -0.98 19.77 -6.00
N GLY A 521 0.28 19.83 -6.45
CA GLY A 521 0.81 20.95 -7.23
C GLY A 521 0.12 21.15 -8.59
N ILE A 522 -0.39 20.08 -9.21
CA ILE A 522 -1.15 20.17 -10.48
C ILE A 522 -2.67 20.16 -10.29
N ARG A 523 -3.16 20.15 -9.04
CA ARG A 523 -4.59 19.99 -8.72
C ARG A 523 -5.47 21.03 -9.43
N SER A 524 -5.04 22.28 -9.48
CA SER A 524 -5.80 23.37 -10.11
C SER A 524 -5.93 23.23 -11.63
N ALA A 525 -5.02 22.50 -12.26
CA ALA A 525 -5.06 22.23 -13.70
C ALA A 525 -5.96 21.03 -14.08
N LEU A 526 -6.41 20.25 -13.09
CA LEU A 526 -7.25 19.08 -13.31
C LEU A 526 -8.75 19.45 -13.29
N PRO A 527 -9.62 18.71 -14.03
CA PRO A 527 -11.06 18.95 -14.03
C PRO A 527 -11.65 18.95 -12.60
N PRO A 528 -12.63 19.83 -12.28
CA PRO A 528 -13.18 19.97 -10.93
C PRO A 528 -13.63 18.65 -10.29
N ALA A 529 -14.20 17.73 -11.06
CA ALA A 529 -14.63 16.40 -10.59
C ALA A 529 -13.48 15.53 -10.05
N THR A 530 -12.25 15.74 -10.53
CA THR A 530 -11.07 14.95 -10.14
C THR A 530 -10.26 15.57 -9.00
N GLN A 531 -10.48 16.85 -8.69
CA GLN A 531 -9.75 17.56 -7.63
C GLN A 531 -9.99 16.97 -6.23
N PRO A 532 -11.22 16.54 -5.84
CA PRO A 532 -11.45 15.87 -4.57
C PRO A 532 -10.69 14.54 -4.44
N LEU A 533 -10.56 13.80 -5.54
CA LEU A 533 -9.81 12.53 -5.56
C LEU A 533 -8.33 12.78 -5.28
N VAL A 534 -7.74 13.82 -5.88
CA VAL A 534 -6.35 14.20 -5.62
C VAL A 534 -6.14 14.64 -4.18
N THR A 535 -7.03 15.47 -3.64
CA THR A 535 -6.99 15.87 -2.23
C THR A 535 -7.07 14.65 -1.31
N ARG A 536 -7.96 13.70 -1.61
CA ARG A 536 -8.08 12.44 -0.85
C ARG A 536 -6.78 11.63 -0.92
N MET A 537 -6.20 11.45 -2.10
CA MET A 537 -4.92 10.73 -2.26
C MET A 537 -3.80 11.38 -1.45
N PHE A 538 -3.77 12.71 -1.40
CA PHE A 538 -2.81 13.47 -0.60
C PHE A 538 -3.01 13.27 0.91
N ILE A 539 -4.26 13.33 1.37
CA ILE A 539 -4.60 13.06 2.77
C ILE A 539 -4.21 11.62 3.13
N GLU A 540 -4.57 10.64 2.31
CA GLU A 540 -4.23 9.23 2.54
C GLU A 540 -2.71 8.96 2.50
N ALA A 541 -1.97 9.68 1.66
CA ALA A 541 -0.51 9.62 1.65
C ALA A 541 0.12 10.17 2.94
N THR A 542 -0.53 11.18 3.54
CA THR A 542 -0.02 11.86 4.73
C THR A 542 -0.43 11.14 6.02
N THR A 543 -1.69 10.71 6.13
CA THR A 543 -2.25 10.09 7.33
C THR A 543 -2.04 8.58 7.40
N ASP A 544 -1.73 7.94 6.28
CA ASP A 544 -1.69 6.48 6.11
C ASP A 544 -3.00 5.75 6.45
N ASP A 545 -4.10 6.48 6.67
CA ASP A 545 -5.41 5.94 7.04
C ASP A 545 -6.47 6.28 5.97
N PRO A 546 -6.88 5.30 5.15
CA PRO A 546 -7.96 5.48 4.18
C PRO A 546 -9.30 5.86 4.82
N ALA A 547 -9.59 5.41 6.04
CA ALA A 547 -10.85 5.73 6.73
C ALA A 547 -10.87 7.17 7.23
N MET A 548 -9.72 7.71 7.63
CA MET A 548 -9.58 9.14 7.94
C MET A 548 -9.69 9.98 6.66
N ALA A 549 -9.09 9.53 5.55
CA ALA A 549 -9.23 10.19 4.26
C ALA A 549 -10.70 10.23 3.78
N ASP A 550 -11.44 9.14 3.94
CA ASP A 550 -12.89 9.08 3.64
C ASP A 550 -13.71 10.07 4.50
N LYS A 551 -13.34 10.26 5.77
CA LYS A 551 -14.01 11.22 6.67
C LYS A 551 -13.71 12.67 6.30
N LEU A 552 -12.47 12.95 5.88
CA LEU A 552 -12.02 14.30 5.57
C LEU A 552 -12.45 14.76 4.17
N GLN A 553 -12.49 13.83 3.19
CA GLN A 553 -12.91 14.10 1.83
C GLN A 553 -13.72 12.92 1.27
N PRO A 554 -15.03 12.84 1.52
CA PRO A 554 -15.88 11.79 0.98
C PRO A 554 -15.96 11.91 -0.55
N VAL A 555 -15.87 10.77 -1.23
CA VAL A 555 -16.06 10.65 -2.69
C VAL A 555 -17.50 10.25 -2.91
N GLU A 556 -18.41 11.20 -2.79
CA GLU A 556 -19.78 11.01 -3.28
C GLU A 556 -19.84 11.40 -4.76
N ASP A 557 -20.58 10.60 -5.54
CA ASP A 557 -20.91 10.89 -6.93
C ASP A 557 -21.53 12.30 -7.00
N VAL A 558 -21.25 13.01 -8.10
CA VAL A 558 -21.82 14.33 -8.40
C VAL A 558 -23.34 14.21 -8.59
N THR A 559 -24.07 14.01 -7.50
CA THR A 559 -25.44 14.50 -7.41
C THR A 559 -25.32 16.03 -7.46
N PRO A 560 -26.15 16.73 -8.24
CA PRO A 560 -26.21 18.18 -8.16
C PRO A 560 -26.34 18.53 -6.69
N THR A 561 -25.41 19.31 -6.14
CA THR A 561 -25.41 19.66 -4.72
C THR A 561 -26.80 20.16 -4.35
N MET A 562 -27.28 19.83 -3.15
CA MET A 562 -28.61 20.28 -2.69
C MET A 562 -28.83 21.78 -2.94
N SER A 563 -27.77 22.60 -2.83
CA SER A 563 -27.76 24.02 -3.22
C SER A 563 -28.15 24.28 -4.68
N SER A 564 -27.59 23.54 -5.65
CA SER A 564 -27.92 23.69 -7.08
C SER A 564 -29.36 23.27 -7.41
N GLN A 565 -29.88 22.23 -6.76
CA GLN A 565 -31.27 21.80 -6.93
C GLN A 565 -32.25 22.80 -6.31
N LEU A 566 -31.91 23.33 -5.13
CA LEU A 566 -32.68 24.40 -4.49
C LEU A 566 -32.65 25.69 -5.29
N ALA A 567 -31.53 26.04 -5.92
CA ALA A 567 -31.44 27.19 -6.83
C ALA A 567 -32.40 27.04 -8.03
N GLY A 568 -32.46 25.85 -8.64
CA GLY A 568 -33.41 25.55 -9.71
C GLY A 568 -34.89 25.62 -9.27
N LEU A 569 -35.19 25.22 -8.03
CA LEU A 569 -36.55 25.35 -7.46
C LEU A 569 -36.88 26.81 -7.08
N ALA A 570 -35.91 27.53 -6.52
CA ALA A 570 -36.03 28.93 -6.11
C ALA A 570 -36.22 29.87 -7.31
N TRP A 571 -35.64 29.52 -8.47
CA TRP A 571 -35.76 30.27 -9.71
C TRP A 571 -37.23 30.56 -10.08
N GLY A 572 -38.09 29.54 -10.05
CA GLY A 572 -39.51 29.69 -10.39
C GLY A 572 -40.25 30.65 -9.45
N THR A 573 -39.94 30.59 -8.15
CA THR A 573 -40.54 31.47 -7.13
C THR A 573 -40.03 32.90 -7.18
N LEU A 574 -38.73 33.10 -7.46
CA LEU A 574 -38.13 34.43 -7.53
C LEU A 574 -38.61 35.22 -8.76
N ILE A 575 -38.80 34.53 -9.88
CA ILE A 575 -39.39 35.10 -11.10
C ILE A 575 -40.85 35.53 -10.91
N ASP A 576 -41.61 34.80 -10.09
CA ASP A 576 -42.98 35.16 -9.72
C ASP A 576 -43.05 36.29 -8.67
N SER A 577 -41.92 36.95 -8.39
CA SER A 577 -41.78 38.04 -7.41
C SER A 577 -42.14 37.64 -5.97
N LYS A 578 -41.92 36.37 -5.61
CA LYS A 578 -42.09 35.87 -4.24
C LYS A 578 -40.73 35.69 -3.54
N PRO A 579 -40.62 36.04 -2.25
CA PRO A 579 -39.38 35.86 -1.50
C PRO A 579 -39.12 34.37 -1.24
N VAL A 580 -37.87 33.94 -1.36
CA VAL A 580 -37.42 32.58 -1.03
C VAL A 580 -36.63 32.62 0.28
N PRO A 581 -37.08 31.95 1.35
CA PRO A 581 -36.29 31.83 2.56
C PRO A 581 -35.11 30.87 2.33
N LEU A 582 -33.89 31.34 2.61
CA LEU A 582 -32.67 30.53 2.54
C LEU A 582 -32.49 29.74 3.83
N ALA A 583 -32.30 28.42 3.73
CA ALA A 583 -31.99 27.56 4.87
C ALA A 583 -30.50 27.67 5.25
N SER A 584 -30.17 27.54 6.54
CA SER A 584 -28.82 27.73 7.09
C SER A 584 -27.79 26.68 6.69
N ASN A 585 -28.20 25.60 6.03
CA ASN A 585 -27.35 24.48 5.60
C ASN A 585 -26.95 24.54 4.10
N VAL A 586 -27.27 25.63 3.40
CA VAL A 586 -27.00 25.80 1.97
C VAL A 586 -25.67 26.52 1.78
N ASN A 587 -24.79 25.97 0.92
CA ASN A 587 -23.60 26.69 0.47
C ASN A 587 -24.01 27.90 -0.39
N LEU A 588 -23.78 29.11 0.13
CA LEU A 588 -24.21 30.38 -0.47
C LEU A 588 -23.52 30.68 -1.80
N ILE A 589 -22.25 30.27 -1.95
CA ILE A 589 -21.46 30.51 -3.17
C ILE A 589 -22.02 29.68 -4.33
N GLU A 590 -22.20 28.37 -4.10
CA GLU A 590 -22.77 27.46 -5.12
C GLU A 590 -24.20 27.85 -5.50
N PHE A 591 -24.99 28.36 -4.55
CA PHE A 591 -26.35 28.83 -4.79
C PHE A 591 -26.37 30.08 -5.67
N ALA A 592 -25.47 31.05 -5.41
CA ALA A 592 -25.34 32.27 -6.21
C ALA A 592 -24.88 31.97 -7.64
N VAL A 593 -23.86 31.12 -7.81
CA VAL A 593 -23.35 30.72 -9.14
C VAL A 593 -24.42 29.99 -9.96
N ALA A 594 -25.19 29.10 -9.32
CA ALA A 594 -26.28 28.40 -10.01
C ALA A 594 -27.41 29.35 -10.46
N LEU A 595 -27.79 30.34 -9.64
CA LEU A 595 -28.78 31.34 -10.03
C LEU A 595 -28.28 32.29 -11.13
N LEU A 596 -27.01 32.67 -11.09
CA LEU A 596 -26.39 33.52 -12.10
C LEU A 596 -26.38 32.83 -13.47
N ALA A 597 -26.02 31.54 -13.53
CA ALA A 597 -26.06 30.77 -14.78
C ALA A 597 -27.49 30.67 -15.37
N LEU A 598 -28.52 30.53 -14.52
CA LEU A 598 -29.92 30.56 -14.97
C LEU A 598 -30.35 31.95 -15.46
N LEU A 599 -29.86 33.02 -14.82
CA LEU A 599 -30.08 34.40 -15.24
C LEU A 599 -29.50 34.68 -16.62
N GLU A 600 -28.24 34.31 -16.84
CA GLU A 600 -27.59 34.49 -18.13
C GLU A 600 -28.26 33.68 -19.25
N MET A 601 -28.66 32.44 -18.96
CA MET A 601 -29.34 31.58 -19.93
C MET A 601 -30.68 32.20 -20.38
N ASP A 602 -31.47 32.73 -19.45
CA ASP A 602 -32.76 33.38 -19.76
C ASP A 602 -32.55 34.71 -20.52
N LEU A 603 -31.55 35.51 -20.13
CA LEU A 603 -31.20 36.74 -20.85
C LEU A 603 -30.74 36.45 -22.29
N GLN A 604 -29.90 35.42 -22.50
CA GLN A 604 -29.49 35.00 -23.84
C GLN A 604 -30.67 34.47 -24.66
N GLN A 605 -31.63 33.78 -24.03
CA GLN A 605 -32.84 33.32 -24.71
C GLN A 605 -33.72 34.48 -25.17
N ILE A 606 -33.86 35.54 -24.35
CA ILE A 606 -34.58 36.76 -24.71
C ILE A 606 -33.85 37.50 -25.85
N GLN A 607 -32.53 37.60 -25.81
CA GLN A 607 -31.77 38.22 -26.91
C GLN A 607 -31.93 37.45 -28.23
N LYS A 608 -31.96 36.12 -28.19
CA LYS A 608 -32.14 35.27 -29.39
C LYS A 608 -33.56 35.30 -29.94
N SER A 609 -34.58 35.50 -29.09
CA SER A 609 -35.98 35.56 -29.55
C SER A 609 -36.30 36.87 -30.26
N GLY A 610 -35.54 37.95 -30.02
CA GLY A 610 -35.71 39.25 -30.65
C GLY A 610 -37.02 39.96 -30.29
N GLN A 611 -37.79 39.42 -29.34
CA GLN A 611 -39.03 40.00 -28.83
C GLN A 611 -38.78 40.60 -27.44
N LEU A 612 -39.31 41.82 -27.23
CA LEU A 612 -39.24 42.46 -25.92
C LEU A 612 -40.03 41.61 -24.90
N PRO A 613 -39.44 41.28 -23.73
CA PRO A 613 -40.11 40.50 -22.70
C PRO A 613 -41.25 41.29 -22.04
N ASP A 614 -42.24 40.59 -21.48
CA ASP A 614 -43.34 41.22 -20.74
C ASP A 614 -42.85 41.94 -19.46
N ALA A 615 -43.52 43.03 -19.07
CA ALA A 615 -43.13 43.87 -17.94
C ALA A 615 -43.04 43.08 -16.61
N ARG A 616 -43.87 42.05 -16.45
CA ARG A 616 -43.84 41.14 -15.31
C ARG A 616 -42.58 40.26 -15.29
N ARG A 617 -42.07 39.84 -16.46
CA ARG A 617 -40.84 39.03 -16.56
C ARG A 617 -39.61 39.86 -16.22
N VAL A 618 -39.57 41.12 -16.64
CA VAL A 618 -38.49 42.06 -16.29
C VAL A 618 -38.44 42.32 -14.78
N LEU A 619 -39.60 42.44 -14.13
CA LEU A 619 -39.69 42.54 -12.66
C LEU A 619 -39.16 41.28 -11.94
N GLY A 620 -39.47 40.09 -12.46
CA GLY A 620 -38.95 38.83 -11.94
C GLY A 620 -37.42 38.72 -12.04
N LEU A 621 -36.86 39.10 -13.19
CA LEU A 621 -35.41 39.11 -13.42
C LEU A 621 -34.67 40.12 -12.53
N SER A 622 -35.26 41.30 -12.28
CA SER A 622 -34.71 42.29 -11.35
C SER A 622 -34.69 41.78 -9.90
N ASN A 623 -35.68 40.98 -9.49
CA ASN A 623 -35.72 40.41 -8.14
C ASN A 623 -34.67 39.31 -7.95
N VAL A 624 -34.42 38.50 -8.99
CA VAL A 624 -33.33 37.51 -8.99
C VAL A 624 -31.97 38.21 -8.88
N HIS A 625 -31.76 39.28 -9.65
CA HIS A 625 -30.56 40.11 -9.57
C HIS A 625 -30.31 40.60 -8.13
N ASP A 626 -31.30 41.25 -7.51
CA ASP A 626 -31.17 41.81 -6.15
C ASP A 626 -30.88 40.71 -5.10
N THR A 627 -31.39 39.49 -5.31
CA THR A 627 -31.13 38.34 -4.43
C THR A 627 -29.69 37.84 -4.56
N ILE A 628 -29.15 37.76 -5.78
CA ILE A 628 -27.75 37.35 -6.02
C ILE A 628 -26.79 38.42 -5.46
N GLU A 629 -27.12 39.71 -5.63
CA GLU A 629 -26.32 40.83 -5.10
C GLU A 629 -26.22 40.76 -3.56
N ALA A 630 -27.33 40.52 -2.87
CA ALA A 630 -27.34 40.39 -1.42
C ALA A 630 -26.47 39.22 -0.92
N ILE A 631 -26.48 38.09 -1.63
CA ILE A 631 -25.66 36.93 -1.30
C ILE A 631 -24.18 37.22 -1.56
N ALA A 632 -23.84 37.85 -2.69
CA ALA A 632 -22.47 38.23 -3.01
C ALA A 632 -21.89 39.22 -1.99
N MET A 633 -22.68 40.20 -1.54
CA MET A 633 -22.29 41.10 -0.45
C MET A 633 -22.03 40.36 0.87
N GLN A 634 -22.83 39.34 1.18
CA GLN A 634 -22.62 38.52 2.38
C GLN A 634 -21.33 37.68 2.26
N VAL A 635 -21.05 37.09 1.09
CA VAL A 635 -19.83 36.30 0.84
C VAL A 635 -18.58 37.20 0.85
N SER A 636 -18.69 38.45 0.41
CA SER A 636 -17.56 39.42 0.41
C SER A 636 -17.07 39.81 1.82
N GLN A 637 -17.84 39.51 2.87
CA GLN A 637 -17.43 39.76 4.26
C GLN A 637 -16.37 38.76 4.75
N ASP A 638 -16.26 37.59 4.10
CA ASP A 638 -15.22 36.60 4.40
C ASP A 638 -13.97 36.85 3.54
N GLU A 639 -12.85 37.15 4.20
CA GLU A 639 -11.60 37.63 3.57
C GLU A 639 -10.99 36.63 2.56
N GLY A 640 -11.24 35.33 2.72
CA GLY A 640 -10.79 34.27 1.80
C GLY A 640 -11.64 34.07 0.54
N ASN A 641 -12.86 34.61 0.50
CA ASN A 641 -13.81 34.42 -0.62
C ASN A 641 -14.05 35.72 -1.42
N LYS A 642 -13.29 36.77 -1.12
CA LYS A 642 -13.49 38.12 -1.66
C LYS A 642 -13.30 38.18 -3.18
N GLU A 643 -12.30 37.48 -3.72
CA GLU A 643 -12.06 37.42 -5.17
C GLU A 643 -13.23 36.78 -5.92
N ILE A 644 -13.83 35.71 -5.36
CA ILE A 644 -14.98 35.02 -5.94
C ILE A 644 -16.24 35.89 -5.87
N ALA A 645 -16.43 36.64 -4.77
CA ALA A 645 -17.55 37.57 -4.64
C ALA A 645 -17.44 38.74 -5.64
N ASP A 646 -16.23 39.26 -5.87
CA ASP A 646 -15.98 40.33 -6.84
C ASP A 646 -16.25 39.87 -8.29
N GLU A 647 -15.92 38.62 -8.63
CA GLU A 647 -16.24 38.02 -9.95
C GLU A 647 -17.76 37.89 -10.18
N ILE A 648 -18.49 37.37 -9.18
CA ILE A 648 -19.97 37.26 -9.24
C ILE A 648 -20.61 38.64 -9.41
N ILE A 649 -20.13 39.67 -8.70
CA ILE A 649 -20.64 41.05 -8.83
C ILE A 649 -20.37 41.60 -10.23
N SER A 650 -19.20 41.33 -10.79
CA SER A 650 -18.84 41.81 -12.14
C SER A 650 -19.72 41.20 -13.23
N GLU A 651 -20.05 39.91 -13.14
CA GLU A 651 -20.96 39.25 -14.09
C GLU A 651 -22.41 39.73 -13.91
N LEU A 652 -22.82 39.94 -12.66
CA LEU A 652 -24.13 40.51 -12.32
C LEU A 652 -24.33 41.92 -12.90
N GLU A 653 -23.31 42.78 -12.87
CA GLU A 653 -23.37 44.14 -13.43
C GLU A 653 -23.65 44.12 -14.95
N GLN A 654 -23.10 43.15 -15.67
CA GLN A 654 -23.37 42.97 -17.11
C GLN A 654 -24.82 42.55 -17.35
N ALA A 655 -25.33 41.61 -16.55
CA ALA A 655 -26.72 41.19 -16.60
C ALA A 655 -27.68 42.36 -16.27
N ALA A 656 -27.31 43.22 -15.32
CA ALA A 656 -28.10 44.39 -14.92
C ALA A 656 -28.27 45.39 -16.08
N GLU A 657 -27.21 45.63 -16.86
CA GLU A 657 -27.29 46.55 -18.00
C GLU A 657 -28.22 46.02 -19.11
N LEU A 658 -28.22 44.71 -19.35
CA LEU A 658 -29.16 44.07 -20.28
C LEU A 658 -30.62 44.16 -19.80
N ILE A 659 -30.86 43.94 -18.51
CA ILE A 659 -32.20 44.11 -17.91
C ILE A 659 -32.69 45.57 -18.07
N LYS A 660 -31.80 46.56 -17.90
CA LYS A 660 -32.14 47.98 -18.14
C LYS A 660 -32.49 48.27 -19.59
N GLN A 661 -31.78 47.67 -20.55
CA GLN A 661 -32.07 47.84 -21.97
C GLN A 661 -33.46 47.29 -22.31
N PHE A 662 -33.83 46.13 -21.75
CA PHE A 662 -35.18 45.58 -21.92
C PHE A 662 -36.26 46.48 -21.28
N ALA A 663 -36.00 47.04 -20.08
CA ALA A 663 -36.93 47.96 -19.44
C ALA A 663 -37.16 49.24 -20.26
N LYS A 664 -36.11 49.83 -20.85
CA LYS A 664 -36.22 51.00 -21.74
C LYS A 664 -36.97 50.67 -23.04
N GLY A 665 -36.71 49.52 -23.65
CA GLY A 665 -37.41 49.08 -24.86
C GLY A 665 -38.93 48.94 -24.66
N ILE A 666 -39.36 48.44 -23.51
CA ILE A 666 -40.80 48.38 -23.14
C ILE A 666 -41.37 49.79 -22.98
N GLN A 667 -40.64 50.73 -22.38
CA GLN A 667 -41.09 52.10 -22.17
C GLN A 667 -41.29 52.85 -23.51
N GLU A 668 -40.38 52.65 -24.47
CA GLU A 668 -40.49 53.24 -25.81
C GLU A 668 -41.65 52.63 -26.62
N GLN A 669 -41.88 51.32 -26.46
CA GLN A 669 -43.01 50.63 -27.09
C GLN A 669 -44.36 51.04 -26.48
N GLN A 670 -44.41 51.29 -25.17
CA GLN A 670 -45.61 51.82 -24.49
C GLN A 670 -45.86 53.29 -24.82
N ALA A 671 -44.80 54.11 -24.95
CA ALA A 671 -44.93 55.50 -25.40
C ALA A 671 -45.47 55.57 -26.83
N ALA A 672 -45.02 54.69 -27.73
CA ALA A 672 -45.53 54.57 -29.10
C ALA A 672 -46.96 53.99 -29.18
N ALA A 673 -47.42 53.25 -28.17
CA ALA A 673 -48.78 52.67 -28.12
C ALA A 673 -49.85 53.61 -27.51
N SER A 674 -49.49 54.84 -27.15
CA SER A 674 -50.36 55.82 -26.46
C SER A 674 -51.46 56.46 -27.33
N GLN A 675 -52.03 55.76 -28.32
CA GLN A 675 -53.18 56.26 -29.08
C GLN A 675 -54.37 55.31 -29.20
N SER A 676 -54.34 54.12 -28.60
CA SER A 676 -55.57 53.31 -28.47
C SER A 676 -55.43 52.20 -27.43
N SER A 677 -55.91 52.44 -26.21
CA SER A 677 -56.74 51.52 -25.41
C SER A 677 -56.74 51.94 -23.93
N GLN A 678 -57.92 51.92 -23.32
CA GLN A 678 -58.11 52.09 -21.89
C GLN A 678 -57.35 51.02 -21.11
N LEU A 679 -56.49 51.44 -20.18
CA LEU A 679 -55.84 50.60 -19.18
C LEU A 679 -56.19 51.11 -17.77
N ASP A 680 -56.29 50.17 -16.85
CA ASP A 680 -56.81 50.32 -15.48
C ASP A 680 -55.96 51.29 -14.62
N PRO A 681 -56.56 52.21 -13.83
CA PRO A 681 -55.85 53.27 -13.11
C PRO A 681 -54.79 52.78 -12.11
N GLU A 682 -54.96 51.58 -11.56
CA GLU A 682 -54.04 50.99 -10.59
C GLU A 682 -52.70 50.55 -11.23
N THR A 683 -52.73 50.17 -12.52
CA THR A 683 -51.54 49.74 -13.25
C THR A 683 -50.72 50.96 -13.70
N GLN A 684 -51.38 52.06 -14.09
CA GLN A 684 -50.71 53.33 -14.37
C GLN A 684 -50.04 53.94 -13.12
N ALA A 685 -50.68 53.86 -11.95
CA ALA A 685 -50.10 54.35 -10.70
C ALA A 685 -48.86 53.55 -10.28
N LYS A 686 -48.86 52.22 -10.48
CA LYS A 686 -47.68 51.38 -10.23
C LYS A 686 -46.56 51.63 -11.24
N ILE A 687 -46.86 51.91 -12.51
CA ILE A 687 -45.86 52.29 -13.52
C ILE A 687 -45.24 53.66 -13.21
N GLN A 688 -46.01 54.64 -12.75
CA GLN A 688 -45.47 55.92 -12.28
C GLN A 688 -44.62 55.78 -11.02
N ALA A 689 -45.02 54.93 -10.07
CA ALA A 689 -44.21 54.61 -8.89
C ALA A 689 -42.88 53.95 -9.27
N ILE A 690 -42.90 53.05 -10.28
CA ILE A 690 -41.71 52.40 -10.83
C ILE A 690 -40.80 53.40 -11.56
N LEU A 691 -41.36 54.36 -12.31
CA LEU A 691 -40.61 55.45 -12.94
C LEU A 691 -39.90 56.34 -11.91
N ILE A 692 -40.57 56.66 -10.81
CA ILE A 692 -39.99 57.41 -9.69
C ILE A 692 -38.90 56.58 -9.01
N GLN A 693 -39.12 55.28 -8.79
CA GLN A 693 -38.14 54.40 -8.15
C GLN A 693 -36.91 54.14 -9.05
N ALA A 694 -37.08 54.00 -10.36
CA ALA A 694 -36.00 53.83 -11.33
C ALA A 694 -35.16 55.10 -11.52
N THR A 695 -35.80 56.28 -11.58
CA THR A 695 -35.09 57.57 -11.64
C THR A 695 -34.39 57.91 -10.31
N THR A 696 -34.96 57.51 -9.18
CA THR A 696 -34.33 57.64 -7.86
C THR A 696 -33.13 56.68 -7.73
N LYS A 697 -33.25 55.43 -8.20
CA LYS A 697 -32.13 54.46 -8.26
C LYS A 697 -31.03 54.89 -9.23
N ALA A 698 -31.36 55.54 -10.34
CA ALA A 698 -30.36 56.10 -11.27
C ALA A 698 -29.51 57.20 -10.59
N LYS A 699 -30.16 58.11 -9.85
CA LYS A 699 -29.45 59.14 -9.06
C LYS A 699 -28.61 58.54 -7.93
N ILE A 700 -29.08 57.47 -7.28
CA ILE A 700 -28.32 56.76 -6.23
C ILE A 700 -27.13 56.00 -6.83
N SER A 701 -27.28 55.42 -8.03
CA SER A 701 -26.19 54.73 -8.74
C SER A 701 -25.12 55.72 -9.23
N GLU A 702 -25.51 56.87 -9.80
CA GLU A 702 -24.56 57.95 -10.14
C GLU A 702 -23.85 58.45 -8.88
N ALA A 703 -24.58 58.73 -7.80
CA ALA A 703 -23.98 59.19 -6.54
C ALA A 703 -23.04 58.16 -5.91
N ASN A 704 -23.35 56.86 -5.99
CA ASN A 704 -22.49 55.78 -5.51
C ASN A 704 -21.25 55.58 -6.41
N ALA A 705 -21.38 55.76 -7.72
CA ALA A 705 -20.25 55.73 -8.65
C ALA A 705 -19.30 56.93 -8.41
N GLU A 706 -19.85 58.10 -8.12
CA GLU A 706 -19.09 59.30 -7.75
C GLU A 706 -18.40 59.14 -6.39
N MET A 707 -19.08 58.57 -5.39
CA MET A 707 -18.47 58.21 -4.11
C MET A 707 -17.36 57.17 -4.27
N LYS A 708 -17.54 56.13 -5.10
CA LYS A 708 -16.50 55.13 -5.38
C LYS A 708 -15.29 55.75 -6.09
N ARG A 709 -15.48 56.74 -6.98
CA ARG A 709 -14.38 57.50 -7.60
C ARG A 709 -13.63 58.34 -6.56
N GLN A 710 -14.34 59.05 -5.69
CA GLN A 710 -13.72 59.83 -4.61
C GLN A 710 -12.99 58.94 -3.60
N GLN A 711 -13.51 57.76 -3.28
CA GLN A 711 -12.83 56.79 -2.43
C GLN A 711 -11.58 56.20 -3.09
N LYS A 712 -11.62 55.92 -4.39
CA LYS A 712 -10.44 55.47 -5.15
C LYS A 712 -9.38 56.57 -5.25
N GLU A 713 -9.76 57.83 -5.43
CA GLU A 713 -8.82 58.96 -5.39
C GLU A 713 -8.21 59.15 -3.99
N MET A 714 -9.00 59.10 -2.92
CA MET A 714 -8.47 59.17 -1.56
C MET A 714 -7.56 57.98 -1.23
N ALA A 715 -7.90 56.77 -1.66
CA ALA A 715 -7.06 55.58 -1.48
C ALA A 715 -5.75 55.68 -2.27
N PHE A 716 -5.78 56.21 -3.49
CA PHE A 716 -4.57 56.46 -4.29
C PHE A 716 -3.66 57.51 -3.64
N VAL A 717 -4.24 58.60 -3.13
CA VAL A 717 -3.49 59.65 -2.41
C VAL A 717 -2.89 59.09 -1.11
N GLN A 718 -3.60 58.24 -0.37
CA GLN A 718 -3.06 57.57 0.82
C GLN A 718 -1.97 56.56 0.49
N ASP A 719 -2.10 55.80 -0.61
CA ASP A 719 -1.08 54.85 -1.05
C ASP A 719 0.18 55.56 -1.54
N GLN A 720 0.02 56.70 -2.23
CA GLN A 720 1.14 57.55 -2.63
C GLN A 720 1.83 58.18 -1.41
N ALA A 721 1.08 58.59 -0.38
CA ALA A 721 1.63 59.06 0.89
C ALA A 721 2.39 57.96 1.65
N ARG A 722 1.88 56.72 1.66
CA ARG A 722 2.58 55.56 2.26
C ARG A 722 3.87 55.22 1.52
N LYS A 723 3.84 55.24 0.19
CA LYS A 723 5.04 55.04 -0.63
C LYS A 723 6.07 56.13 -0.40
N ASN A 724 5.65 57.40 -0.34
CA ASN A 724 6.57 58.50 -0.02
C ASN A 724 7.16 58.38 1.39
N ALA A 725 6.37 58.01 2.41
CA ALA A 725 6.87 57.79 3.76
C ALA A 725 7.84 56.59 3.86
N SER A 726 7.56 55.52 3.11
CA SER A 726 8.47 54.38 2.97
C SER A 726 9.79 54.78 2.31
N LEU A 727 9.74 55.59 1.26
CA LEU A 727 10.91 56.05 0.52
C LEU A 727 11.73 57.05 1.36
N GLU A 728 11.08 57.92 2.14
CA GLU A 728 11.76 58.77 3.14
C GLU A 728 12.44 57.95 4.24
N SER A 729 11.81 56.86 4.72
CA SER A 729 12.44 55.96 5.70
C SER A 729 13.62 55.19 5.11
N GLU A 730 13.55 54.79 3.85
CA GLU A 730 14.67 54.15 3.13
C GLU A 730 15.82 55.13 2.92
N ILE A 731 15.54 56.37 2.51
CA ILE A 731 16.55 57.43 2.41
C ILE A 731 17.18 57.69 3.77
N ALA A 732 16.40 57.77 4.85
CA ALA A 732 16.92 57.99 6.20
C ALA A 732 17.82 56.83 6.68
N THR A 733 17.48 55.58 6.34
CA THR A 733 18.28 54.41 6.72
C THR A 733 19.57 54.30 5.90
N GLU A 734 19.53 54.64 4.61
CA GLU A 734 20.73 54.74 3.77
C GLU A 734 21.62 55.92 4.18
N ASP A 735 21.07 57.07 4.57
CA ASP A 735 21.84 58.19 5.14
C ASP A 735 22.54 57.80 6.45
N ILE A 736 21.87 57.04 7.32
CA ILE A 736 22.48 56.51 8.55
C ILE A 736 23.59 55.51 8.23
N ARG A 737 23.40 54.62 7.24
CA ARG A 737 24.44 53.70 6.77
C ARG A 737 25.64 54.46 6.20
N THR A 738 25.40 55.44 5.35
CA THR A 738 26.45 56.24 4.72
C THR A 738 27.22 57.03 5.78
N LYS A 739 26.54 57.60 6.78
CA LYS A 739 27.21 58.24 7.94
C LYS A 739 28.01 57.25 8.78
N ALA A 740 27.51 56.04 8.97
CA ALA A 740 28.24 54.98 9.69
C ALA A 740 29.47 54.49 8.90
N GLU A 741 29.39 54.43 7.58
CA GLU A 741 30.53 54.10 6.70
C GLU A 741 31.57 55.20 6.67
N ILE A 742 31.17 56.48 6.57
CA ILE A 742 32.08 57.62 6.68
C ILE A 742 32.75 57.66 8.05
N ALA A 743 32.01 57.38 9.13
CA ALA A 743 32.59 57.29 10.47
C ALA A 743 33.58 56.13 10.60
N ARG A 744 33.32 54.98 9.96
CA ARG A 744 34.28 53.86 9.88
C ARG A 744 35.52 54.21 9.06
N ALA A 745 35.37 54.93 7.96
CA ALA A 745 36.48 55.39 7.14
C ALA A 745 37.35 56.43 7.88
N ALA A 746 36.74 57.31 8.69
CA ALA A 746 37.44 58.28 9.53
C ALA A 746 38.19 57.64 10.71
N LEU A 747 37.83 56.43 11.12
CA LEU A 747 38.47 55.65 12.19
C LEU A 747 39.61 54.74 11.70
N GLN A 748 39.87 54.68 10.39
CA GLN A 748 41.06 54.02 9.85
C GLN A 748 42.26 54.98 9.89
N PRO A 749 43.32 54.70 10.67
CA PRO A 749 44.51 55.53 10.67
C PRO A 749 45.25 55.44 9.33
N PRO A 750 45.91 56.50 8.86
CA PRO A 750 46.67 56.46 7.63
C PRO A 750 47.83 55.46 7.77
N THR A 751 47.85 54.47 6.87
CA THR A 751 49.04 53.64 6.63
C THR A 751 50.22 54.56 6.27
N PRO A 752 51.35 54.50 6.99
CA PRO A 752 52.53 55.28 6.62
C PRO A 752 53.10 54.76 5.30
N GLN A 753 53.12 55.64 4.29
CA GLN A 753 54.04 55.54 3.16
C GLN A 753 55.47 55.82 3.66
N GLN A 754 56.45 55.19 3.00
CA GLN A 754 57.87 55.52 3.13
C GLN A 754 58.13 57.01 2.87
#